data_AF-A0A412KU88-F1
#
_entry.id   AF-A0A412KU88-F1
#
_cell.length_a   1.000
_cell.length_b   1.000
_cell.length_c   1.000
_cell.angle_alpha   90.00
_cell.angle_beta   90.00
_cell.angle_gamma   90.00
#
_symmetry.space_group_name_H-M   'P 1'
#
loop_
_entity.id
_entity.type
_entity.pdbx_description
1 polymer ?
#
loop_
_entity_poly.entity_id
_entity_poly.type
_entity_poly.pdbx_seq_one_letter_code
_entity_poly.pdbx_strand_id
1 'polypeptide(L)'
;MKKKIWACLMALAMVLTMLPGMAVKAEAETVVDYGLKVKGVAVTSENLSGEDWSFDPATYKLTLTNFSYKGAGAGISTNLHKQLELVIEGKNIIENTSSNESWNVGIDGTILVISGSGELTSIGGTGSTSHGISVNNLTVNSGTVIATGKSVAGSSGIYSSGAVTINGGNVTATAETSGSSTSRGIECGGTFTLNGGKVNASAGAGYNGSYGLEAGSITFNAGTIELQGETKAYRSRRANKESDEKTFKFSGKQQLTASNFTFIPPTDLIYDGKVKQAEVRANQGISCGAVTVKYYNEAGEAVTPAEAGTYTVKIDVTENDEYKEASDLTSDTWKFTVDYGVAVKDQMYTVSGMNENGWAWYEVTITAKKNYKIGPSTDDFKSSIILEEDTNDGVIEFYIKDETTQKIYKGTENYKIDGKNPKFDGISYRDKICFSRQFQVIETNLVKVTDTVGEIEKELVPENGVYTISGAGVHEIKASDASGRSAWIYVTINGAHTPEANSGDCTVAVKCSVCGETVREPKAEHQFTSEYFYDKDGHWQKCLNKNCEQTSTKEEHQSSGAATEEKAETCTVCGYTITPTLNHEHTREGNLTKVNAVAATCTTDGNKEYYKCSCGQLFSDASAKAETSLEEVTVKASGHKYGTPIYTWNDDVTVCTASRKCDECDETENENANAESKVIQAQTCTNPEITARTATFVNSAFAAQTKNVQTKEAAGHTAGDWIVDKEPTVTIEGSRHKECTVCRTVLETEAIAKLPTPVAYKIIEGADGTYTANTDGTYTIRANGEFSKFVSVEMDGKVVDSKNYTAKSGSTIITFSKEYMSSLSAGKHTVKVNFTDGSAETTLTVAQKDTKDTGKTDAGKKPASKSAKTGDNSNLIAWFILLVASVCILGSLRAIRRQRRR
;
A
#
# COMPACT_ATOMS: atom_id res chain seq x y z
N MET A 1 -14.57 -21.15 -36.29
CA MET A 1 -15.76 -22.04 -36.34
C MET A 1 -15.79 -22.91 -35.07
N LYS A 2 -16.98 -23.22 -34.52
CA LYS A 2 -17.38 -24.44 -33.73
C LYS A 2 -16.26 -25.20 -32.96
N LYS A 3 -16.28 -25.53 -31.66
CA LYS A 3 -17.26 -25.54 -30.52
C LYS A 3 -16.42 -25.60 -29.20
N LYS A 4 -16.65 -24.77 -28.17
CA LYS A 4 -17.42 -25.00 -26.91
C LYS A 4 -16.89 -26.06 -25.90
N ILE A 5 -16.85 -25.66 -24.60
CA ILE A 5 -16.80 -26.44 -23.32
C ILE A 5 -15.38 -26.91 -22.89
N TRP A 6 -14.93 -26.88 -21.61
CA TRP A 6 -15.25 -26.13 -20.36
C TRP A 6 -14.16 -26.45 -19.28
N ALA A 7 -14.11 -25.67 -18.19
CA ALA A 7 -13.48 -25.96 -16.88
C ALA A 7 -11.93 -26.10 -16.74
N CYS A 8 -11.34 -25.03 -16.18
CA CYS A 8 -10.36 -24.94 -15.08
C CYS A 8 -9.20 -25.97 -14.93
N LEU A 9 -7.99 -25.43 -14.92
CA LEU A 9 -6.72 -26.13 -14.69
C LEU A 9 -5.87 -25.30 -13.73
N MET A 10 -5.65 -25.76 -12.48
CA MET A 10 -4.57 -25.29 -11.60
C MET A 10 -4.28 -26.31 -10.48
N ALA A 11 -3.20 -27.09 -10.67
CA ALA A 11 -2.19 -27.43 -9.66
C ALA A 11 -1.27 -28.54 -10.22
N LEU A 12 -0.05 -28.17 -10.61
CA LEU A 12 1.05 -29.10 -10.91
C LEU A 12 2.31 -28.44 -10.31
N ALA A 13 2.61 -28.69 -9.03
CA ALA A 13 3.38 -29.84 -8.56
C ALA A 13 4.80 -29.90 -9.18
N MET A 14 5.77 -29.28 -8.51
CA MET A 14 7.16 -29.66 -8.66
C MET A 14 7.41 -31.00 -7.95
N VAL A 15 8.23 -31.85 -8.57
CA VAL A 15 8.58 -33.19 -8.09
C VAL A 15 9.99 -33.16 -7.51
N LEU A 16 10.24 -34.02 -6.50
CA LEU A 16 11.49 -34.62 -5.97
C LEU A 16 11.46 -34.60 -4.42
N THR A 17 11.71 -35.67 -3.66
CA THR A 17 12.24 -37.02 -3.96
C THR A 17 11.70 -38.11 -3.02
N MET A 18 11.50 -39.31 -3.61
CA MET A 18 11.83 -40.66 -3.10
C MET A 18 11.48 -41.14 -1.66
N LEU A 19 10.63 -42.18 -1.66
CA LEU A 19 10.33 -43.23 -0.66
C LEU A 19 11.59 -43.88 0.00
N PRO A 20 11.48 -44.55 1.20
CA PRO A 20 10.41 -45.52 1.49
C PRO A 20 9.84 -45.64 2.92
N GLY A 21 8.60 -46.12 2.97
CA GLY A 21 8.30 -47.29 3.82
C GLY A 21 8.02 -47.09 5.30
N MET A 22 7.22 -46.09 5.68
CA MET A 22 6.42 -46.21 6.91
C MET A 22 4.97 -46.49 6.57
N ALA A 23 4.50 -47.69 6.93
CA ALA A 23 3.07 -48.00 6.95
C ALA A 23 2.44 -47.20 8.10
N VAL A 24 2.02 -45.98 7.82
CA VAL A 24 1.13 -45.22 8.71
C VAL A 24 -0.17 -46.02 8.76
N LYS A 25 -0.30 -46.79 9.84
CA LYS A 25 -1.57 -47.34 10.28
C LYS A 25 -2.48 -46.13 10.49
N ALA A 26 -3.43 -45.93 9.59
CA ALA A 26 -4.44 -44.91 9.76
C ALA A 26 -5.25 -45.28 11.01
N GLU A 27 -4.87 -44.69 12.15
CA GLU A 27 -5.76 -44.61 13.29
C GLU A 27 -6.95 -43.78 12.82
N ALA A 28 -8.14 -44.37 12.87
CA ALA A 28 -9.36 -43.64 12.55
C ALA A 28 -9.41 -42.42 13.48
N GLU A 29 -9.55 -41.21 12.92
CA GLU A 29 -9.69 -40.00 13.71
C GLU A 29 -10.81 -40.20 14.73
N THR A 30 -10.47 -40.15 16.01
CA THR A 30 -11.45 -40.34 17.08
C THR A 30 -12.44 -39.18 17.02
N VAL A 31 -13.71 -39.49 16.73
CA VAL A 31 -14.79 -38.49 16.68
C VAL A 31 -14.77 -37.65 17.96
N VAL A 32 -14.47 -36.37 17.81
CA VAL A 32 -14.34 -35.44 18.93
C VAL A 32 -15.73 -34.93 19.31
N ASP A 33 -16.18 -35.19 20.53
CA ASP A 33 -17.38 -34.56 21.11
C ASP A 33 -16.99 -33.18 21.67
N TYR A 34 -17.65 -32.12 21.20
CA TYR A 34 -17.37 -30.75 21.64
C TYR A 34 -18.18 -30.33 22.88
N GLY A 35 -18.85 -31.26 23.58
CA GLY A 35 -19.57 -30.99 24.82
C GLY A 35 -20.77 -30.05 24.65
N LEU A 36 -21.26 -29.93 23.42
CA LEU A 36 -22.36 -29.07 22.99
C LEU A 36 -23.43 -29.94 22.32
N LYS A 37 -24.70 -29.67 22.60
CA LYS A 37 -25.83 -30.26 21.89
C LYS A 37 -26.72 -29.17 21.31
N VAL A 38 -27.14 -29.38 20.05
CA VAL A 38 -28.06 -28.51 19.31
C VAL A 38 -29.25 -29.37 18.88
N LYS A 39 -30.47 -28.95 19.20
CA LYS A 39 -31.72 -29.72 19.02
C LYS A 39 -31.66 -31.12 19.67
N GLY A 40 -30.90 -31.26 20.76
CA GLY A 40 -30.65 -32.53 21.45
C GLY A 40 -29.57 -33.44 20.84
N VAL A 41 -29.06 -33.12 19.65
CA VAL A 41 -28.01 -33.88 18.95
C VAL A 41 -26.63 -33.35 19.33
N ALA A 42 -25.65 -34.23 19.56
CA ALA A 42 -24.29 -33.83 19.92
C ALA A 42 -23.55 -33.19 18.73
N VAL A 43 -22.85 -32.09 18.98
CA VAL A 43 -21.95 -31.44 18.02
C VAL A 43 -20.59 -32.13 18.11
N THR A 44 -20.14 -32.71 17.00
CA THR A 44 -18.91 -33.50 16.94
C THR A 44 -18.04 -33.08 15.75
N SER A 45 -16.83 -33.60 15.64
CA SER A 45 -15.96 -33.37 14.47
C SER A 45 -16.58 -33.81 13.13
N GLU A 46 -17.62 -34.65 13.17
CA GLU A 46 -18.39 -35.09 12.00
C GLU A 46 -19.73 -34.33 11.84
N ASN A 47 -20.16 -33.59 12.87
CA ASN A 47 -21.45 -32.89 12.92
C ASN A 47 -21.23 -31.45 13.41
N LEU A 48 -20.67 -30.61 12.53
CA LEU A 48 -20.33 -29.21 12.79
C LEU A 48 -21.41 -28.21 12.33
N SER A 49 -22.48 -28.64 11.65
CA SER A 49 -23.52 -27.73 11.17
C SER A 49 -24.86 -28.43 10.89
N GLY A 50 -25.90 -27.63 10.74
CA GLY A 50 -27.21 -28.01 10.23
C GLY A 50 -27.78 -26.94 9.28
N GLU A 51 -29.07 -27.05 8.97
CA GLU A 51 -29.77 -26.12 8.07
C GLU A 51 -29.82 -24.68 8.61
N ASP A 52 -29.89 -24.53 9.94
CA ASP A 52 -30.14 -23.27 10.64
C ASP A 52 -29.09 -22.94 11.72
N TRP A 53 -27.96 -23.66 11.74
CA TRP A 53 -26.84 -23.42 12.65
C TRP A 53 -25.50 -23.92 12.10
N SER A 54 -24.39 -23.35 12.57
CA SER A 54 -23.02 -23.84 12.30
C SER A 54 -22.09 -23.62 13.50
N PHE A 55 -21.09 -24.48 13.66
CA PHE A 55 -20.13 -24.45 14.76
C PHE A 55 -18.68 -24.45 14.26
N ASP A 56 -17.92 -23.43 14.66
CA ASP A 56 -16.46 -23.38 14.48
C ASP A 56 -15.75 -23.93 15.74
N PRO A 57 -15.10 -25.11 15.66
CA PRO A 57 -14.41 -25.71 16.79
C PRO A 57 -13.08 -25.01 17.15
N ALA A 58 -12.53 -24.17 16.28
CA ALA A 58 -11.30 -23.42 16.57
C ALA A 58 -11.58 -22.23 17.50
N THR A 59 -12.70 -21.55 17.30
CA THR A 59 -13.12 -20.39 18.12
C THR A 59 -14.18 -20.71 19.19
N TYR A 60 -14.75 -21.92 19.19
CA TYR A 60 -15.92 -22.30 20.01
C TYR A 60 -17.11 -21.36 19.76
N LYS A 61 -17.40 -21.14 18.47
CA LYS A 61 -18.44 -20.22 18.00
C LYS A 61 -19.58 -20.99 17.36
N LEU A 62 -20.79 -20.86 17.92
CA LEU A 62 -22.04 -21.35 17.37
C LEU A 62 -22.78 -20.18 16.72
N THR A 63 -22.99 -20.22 15.41
CA THR A 63 -23.84 -19.27 14.69
C THR A 63 -25.24 -19.88 14.54
N LEU A 64 -26.28 -19.11 14.82
CA LEU A 64 -27.68 -19.42 14.57
C LEU A 64 -28.24 -18.47 13.53
N THR A 65 -28.86 -19.00 12.47
CA THR A 65 -29.42 -18.19 11.37
C THR A 65 -30.85 -18.63 11.10
N ASN A 66 -31.83 -17.87 11.61
CA ASN A 66 -33.25 -18.22 11.60
C ASN A 66 -33.58 -19.57 12.29
N PHE A 67 -32.82 -19.91 13.33
CA PHE A 67 -32.90 -21.18 14.04
C PHE A 67 -34.27 -21.42 14.67
N SER A 68 -34.83 -22.61 14.50
CA SER A 68 -36.12 -22.97 15.09
C SER A 68 -36.08 -24.32 15.81
N TYR A 69 -36.33 -24.29 17.12
CA TYR A 69 -36.49 -25.48 17.95
C TYR A 69 -37.73 -25.37 18.84
N LYS A 70 -38.56 -26.42 18.81
CA LYS A 70 -39.67 -26.62 19.73
C LYS A 70 -39.76 -28.10 20.08
N GLY A 71 -39.36 -28.48 21.29
CA GLY A 71 -39.22 -29.88 21.68
C GLY A 71 -38.96 -30.09 23.17
N ALA A 72 -38.83 -31.36 23.57
CA ALA A 72 -38.52 -31.71 24.95
C ALA A 72 -37.01 -31.56 25.24
N GLY A 73 -36.69 -30.95 26.38
CA GLY A 73 -35.32 -30.61 26.78
C GLY A 73 -34.85 -29.27 26.20
N ALA A 74 -33.61 -28.89 26.52
CA ALA A 74 -33.00 -27.67 26.03
C ALA A 74 -32.67 -27.76 24.54
N GLY A 75 -33.01 -26.72 23.77
CA GLY A 75 -32.68 -26.64 22.35
C GLY A 75 -31.19 -26.42 22.09
N ILE A 76 -30.50 -25.81 23.05
CA ILE A 76 -29.03 -25.73 23.12
C ILE A 76 -28.64 -26.10 24.56
N SER A 77 -27.67 -27.02 24.71
CA SER A 77 -27.08 -27.34 26.01
C SER A 77 -25.57 -27.52 25.89
N THR A 78 -24.80 -27.00 26.87
CA THR A 78 -23.34 -27.19 26.90
C THR A 78 -22.79 -27.51 28.29
N ASN A 79 -22.03 -28.60 28.39
CA ASN A 79 -21.39 -29.08 29.62
C ASN A 79 -19.91 -28.63 29.73
N LEU A 80 -19.52 -27.63 28.96
CA LEU A 80 -18.13 -27.17 28.88
C LEU A 80 -17.75 -26.25 30.04
N HIS A 81 -16.60 -26.48 30.68
CA HIS A 81 -15.94 -25.45 31.50
C HIS A 81 -15.30 -24.31 30.68
N LYS A 82 -15.67 -24.17 29.40
CA LYS A 82 -15.16 -23.17 28.45
C LYS A 82 -16.28 -22.23 28.01
N GLN A 83 -15.88 -21.08 27.46
CA GLN A 83 -16.79 -20.12 26.85
C GLN A 83 -17.31 -20.65 25.50
N LEU A 84 -18.62 -20.50 25.29
CA LEU A 84 -19.29 -20.63 23.99
C LEU A 84 -19.65 -19.22 23.49
N GLU A 85 -19.21 -18.85 22.29
CA GLU A 85 -19.69 -17.66 21.60
C GLU A 85 -20.93 -18.03 20.76
N LEU A 86 -22.05 -17.37 21.00
CA LEU A 86 -23.32 -17.56 20.30
C LEU A 86 -23.60 -16.34 19.42
N VAL A 87 -23.41 -16.48 18.11
CA VAL A 87 -23.72 -15.45 17.13
C VAL A 87 -25.16 -15.65 16.64
N ILE A 88 -26.02 -14.62 16.77
CA ILE A 88 -27.42 -14.68 16.35
C ILE A 88 -27.70 -13.81 15.11
N GLU A 89 -28.29 -14.43 14.10
CA GLU A 89 -28.67 -13.83 12.82
C GLU A 89 -30.13 -14.15 12.50
N GLY A 90 -30.84 -13.21 11.86
CA GLY A 90 -32.27 -13.39 11.57
C GLY A 90 -33.11 -13.56 12.83
N LYS A 91 -34.13 -14.43 12.80
CA LYS A 91 -35.04 -14.68 13.94
C LYS A 91 -34.95 -16.11 14.46
N ASN A 92 -34.40 -16.26 15.66
CA ASN A 92 -34.11 -17.53 16.29
C ASN A 92 -35.12 -17.80 17.42
N ILE A 93 -35.71 -19.00 17.47
CA ILE A 93 -36.73 -19.39 18.46
C ILE A 93 -36.34 -20.75 19.05
N ILE A 94 -36.34 -20.81 20.39
CA ILE A 94 -36.06 -22.00 21.18
C ILE A 94 -37.15 -22.14 22.24
N GLU A 95 -37.97 -23.17 22.13
CA GLU A 95 -39.00 -23.48 23.14
C GLU A 95 -38.83 -24.91 23.68
N ASN A 96 -38.55 -25.01 24.97
CA ASN A 96 -38.66 -26.27 25.70
C ASN A 96 -40.14 -26.54 26.04
N THR A 97 -40.62 -27.73 25.70
CA THR A 97 -42.00 -28.19 25.91
C THR A 97 -42.13 -29.23 27.03
N SER A 98 -41.04 -29.55 27.74
CA SER A 98 -41.01 -30.48 28.88
C SER A 98 -41.88 -29.98 30.04
N SER A 99 -42.48 -30.91 30.78
CA SER A 99 -43.35 -30.63 31.95
C SER A 99 -43.09 -31.55 33.14
N ASN A 100 -42.17 -32.50 32.99
CA ASN A 100 -41.83 -33.56 33.95
C ASN A 100 -40.41 -33.42 34.52
N GLU A 101 -39.57 -32.54 33.97
CA GLU A 101 -38.21 -32.30 34.45
C GLU A 101 -38.23 -31.32 35.64
N SER A 102 -37.25 -31.46 36.54
CA SER A 102 -37.08 -30.52 37.65
C SER A 102 -36.53 -29.17 37.21
N TRP A 103 -35.72 -29.15 36.14
CA TRP A 103 -35.00 -27.97 35.64
C TRP A 103 -35.27 -27.77 34.14
N ASN A 104 -36.37 -27.10 33.78
CA ASN A 104 -36.78 -26.95 32.38
C ASN A 104 -36.23 -25.65 31.82
N VAL A 105 -35.35 -25.74 30.83
CA VAL A 105 -34.67 -24.57 30.25
C VAL A 105 -34.67 -24.60 28.72
N GLY A 106 -34.75 -23.43 28.08
CA GLY A 106 -34.57 -23.28 26.63
C GLY A 106 -33.10 -23.41 26.18
N ILE A 107 -32.20 -22.62 26.76
CA ILE A 107 -30.74 -22.68 26.58
C ILE A 107 -30.04 -22.97 27.91
N ASP A 108 -29.31 -24.08 28.00
CA ASP A 108 -28.51 -24.46 29.15
C ASP A 108 -27.00 -24.31 28.87
N GLY A 109 -26.20 -23.95 29.86
CA GLY A 109 -24.76 -23.85 29.66
C GLY A 109 -23.91 -23.45 30.85
N THR A 110 -22.62 -23.24 30.60
CA THR A 110 -21.67 -22.79 31.63
C THR A 110 -21.25 -21.34 31.40
N ILE A 111 -20.50 -21.01 30.35
CA ILE A 111 -20.13 -19.61 30.04
C ILE A 111 -20.61 -19.29 28.63
N LEU A 112 -21.56 -18.37 28.52
CA LEU A 112 -22.22 -18.00 27.26
C LEU A 112 -21.97 -16.53 26.94
N VAL A 113 -21.48 -16.25 25.73
CA VAL A 113 -21.33 -14.88 25.20
C VAL A 113 -22.22 -14.76 23.97
N ILE A 114 -23.22 -13.88 24.00
CA ILE A 114 -24.15 -13.65 22.89
C ILE A 114 -23.74 -12.40 22.12
N SER A 115 -23.69 -12.50 20.79
CA SER A 115 -23.40 -11.41 19.86
C SER A 115 -24.22 -11.57 18.57
N GLY A 116 -24.20 -10.56 17.69
CA GLY A 116 -24.88 -10.60 16.39
C GLY A 116 -25.91 -9.47 16.22
N SER A 117 -26.59 -9.44 15.09
CA SER A 117 -27.64 -8.46 14.77
C SER A 117 -29.06 -9.03 14.92
N GLY A 118 -29.19 -10.35 15.03
CA GLY A 118 -30.46 -11.05 15.04
C GLY A 118 -31.24 -10.99 16.36
N GLU A 119 -32.36 -11.71 16.36
CA GLU A 119 -33.27 -11.91 17.48
C GLU A 119 -33.17 -13.37 17.98
N LEU A 120 -33.19 -13.57 19.29
CA LEU A 120 -33.17 -14.87 19.95
C LEU A 120 -34.26 -14.92 21.01
N THR A 121 -35.32 -15.66 20.76
CA THR A 121 -36.37 -15.96 21.74
C THR A 121 -36.11 -17.35 22.35
N SER A 122 -35.90 -17.42 23.67
CA SER A 122 -35.67 -18.66 24.41
C SER A 122 -36.69 -18.81 25.54
N ILE A 123 -37.42 -19.93 25.55
CA ILE A 123 -38.59 -20.15 26.40
C ILE A 123 -38.44 -21.49 27.15
N GLY A 124 -38.58 -21.45 28.48
CA GLY A 124 -38.55 -22.63 29.34
C GLY A 124 -39.78 -23.53 29.23
N GLY A 125 -39.68 -24.73 29.81
CA GLY A 125 -40.79 -25.69 29.94
C GLY A 125 -41.73 -25.39 31.11
N THR A 126 -42.59 -26.33 31.47
CA THR A 126 -43.64 -26.18 32.49
C THR A 126 -43.56 -27.21 33.64
N GLY A 127 -42.37 -27.74 33.94
CA GLY A 127 -42.15 -28.64 35.08
C GLY A 127 -41.93 -27.90 36.40
N SER A 128 -41.01 -28.36 37.26
CA SER A 128 -40.82 -27.73 38.59
C SER A 128 -40.22 -26.33 38.51
N THR A 129 -39.17 -26.12 37.70
CA THR A 129 -38.70 -24.79 37.33
C THR A 129 -38.78 -24.53 35.83
N SER A 130 -38.81 -23.24 35.46
CA SER A 130 -38.83 -22.78 34.08
C SER A 130 -37.85 -21.63 33.90
N HIS A 131 -36.90 -21.79 32.99
CA HIS A 131 -35.87 -20.82 32.67
C HIS A 131 -35.81 -20.56 31.16
N GLY A 132 -35.82 -19.30 30.72
CA GLY A 132 -35.53 -18.97 29.33
C GLY A 132 -34.08 -19.33 28.98
N ILE A 133 -33.14 -18.85 29.80
CA ILE A 133 -31.71 -19.14 29.74
C ILE A 133 -31.23 -19.54 31.15
N SER A 134 -30.43 -20.60 31.27
CA SER A 134 -29.74 -21.03 32.50
C SER A 134 -28.24 -21.18 32.21
N VAL A 135 -27.38 -20.40 32.88
CA VAL A 135 -25.92 -20.52 32.71
C VAL A 135 -25.14 -20.34 34.02
N ASN A 136 -23.81 -20.48 34.01
CA ASN A 136 -22.95 -20.01 35.10
C ASN A 136 -22.48 -18.56 34.89
N ASN A 137 -22.23 -18.11 33.65
CA ASN A 137 -21.99 -16.70 33.34
C ASN A 137 -22.61 -16.36 31.98
N LEU A 138 -23.29 -15.22 31.92
CA LEU A 138 -23.84 -14.66 30.68
C LEU A 138 -23.16 -13.33 30.35
N THR A 139 -22.69 -13.17 29.12
CA THR A 139 -22.36 -11.87 28.55
C THR A 139 -23.22 -11.63 27.31
N VAL A 140 -23.82 -10.46 27.17
CA VAL A 140 -24.51 -10.04 25.93
C VAL A 140 -23.80 -8.81 25.37
N ASN A 141 -23.23 -8.94 24.18
CA ASN A 141 -22.50 -7.87 23.50
C ASN A 141 -23.39 -7.13 22.49
N SER A 142 -24.29 -7.84 21.81
CA SER A 142 -25.19 -7.29 20.79
C SER A 142 -26.37 -8.23 20.51
N GLY A 143 -27.28 -7.81 19.62
CA GLY A 143 -28.47 -8.57 19.23
C GLY A 143 -29.68 -8.32 20.13
N THR A 144 -30.80 -8.97 19.83
CA THR A 144 -32.01 -8.94 20.65
C THR A 144 -32.21 -10.31 21.32
N VAL A 145 -32.25 -10.36 22.65
CA VAL A 145 -32.42 -11.59 23.42
C VAL A 145 -33.71 -11.50 24.23
N ILE A 146 -34.64 -12.41 24.00
CA ILE A 146 -35.91 -12.52 24.71
C ILE A 146 -35.89 -13.86 25.46
N ALA A 147 -35.87 -13.82 26.79
CA ALA A 147 -35.75 -15.01 27.63
C ALA A 147 -36.95 -15.12 28.57
N THR A 148 -37.73 -16.18 28.45
CA THR A 148 -39.03 -16.34 29.15
C THR A 148 -39.09 -17.60 30.01
N GLY A 149 -39.30 -17.42 31.31
CA GLY A 149 -39.74 -18.48 32.23
C GLY A 149 -41.27 -18.52 32.30
N LYS A 150 -41.86 -19.68 32.05
CA LYS A 150 -43.31 -19.93 32.13
C LYS A 150 -43.82 -20.02 33.57
N SER A 151 -45.14 -19.99 33.74
CA SER A 151 -45.82 -20.05 35.03
C SER A 151 -45.72 -21.44 35.68
N VAL A 152 -44.87 -21.59 36.70
CA VAL A 152 -44.55 -22.87 37.38
C VAL A 152 -44.24 -22.68 38.88
N ALA A 153 -43.69 -23.69 39.57
CA ALA A 153 -43.30 -23.55 40.97
C ALA A 153 -42.15 -22.54 41.16
N GLY A 154 -41.10 -22.52 40.31
CA GLY A 154 -40.06 -21.47 40.30
C GLY A 154 -39.71 -20.99 38.89
N SER A 155 -39.76 -19.69 38.62
CA SER A 155 -39.68 -19.15 37.25
C SER A 155 -38.61 -18.06 37.11
N SER A 156 -37.82 -18.11 36.05
CA SER A 156 -36.91 -17.02 35.68
C SER A 156 -36.83 -16.78 34.17
N GLY A 157 -36.74 -15.52 33.74
CA GLY A 157 -36.41 -15.22 32.35
C GLY A 157 -34.98 -15.66 32.05
N ILE A 158 -34.02 -15.07 32.78
CA ILE A 158 -32.61 -15.47 32.78
C ILE A 158 -32.23 -15.94 34.19
N TYR A 159 -31.58 -17.08 34.29
CA TYR A 159 -30.92 -17.58 35.49
C TYR A 159 -29.40 -17.71 35.24
N SER A 160 -28.59 -17.18 36.15
CA SER A 160 -27.14 -17.33 36.14
C SER A 160 -26.61 -17.69 37.53
N SER A 161 -25.85 -18.77 37.67
CA SER A 161 -25.24 -19.10 38.97
C SER A 161 -24.12 -18.11 39.37
N GLY A 162 -23.49 -17.46 38.39
CA GLY A 162 -22.46 -16.44 38.51
C GLY A 162 -22.92 -15.09 37.93
N ALA A 163 -22.11 -14.47 37.07
CA ALA A 163 -22.33 -13.10 36.61
C ALA A 163 -23.33 -13.00 35.43
N VAL A 164 -23.87 -11.80 35.25
CA VAL A 164 -24.61 -11.38 34.03
C VAL A 164 -24.08 -10.01 33.63
N THR A 165 -23.46 -9.91 32.46
CA THR A 165 -22.84 -8.68 31.93
C THR A 165 -23.50 -8.30 30.62
N ILE A 166 -24.11 -7.12 30.55
CA ILE A 166 -24.74 -6.60 29.33
C ILE A 166 -23.89 -5.43 28.84
N ASN A 167 -23.17 -5.63 27.72
CA ASN A 167 -22.34 -4.62 27.06
C ASN A 167 -23.08 -3.88 25.94
N GLY A 168 -24.13 -4.48 25.38
CA GLY A 168 -24.93 -3.93 24.29
C GLY A 168 -26.14 -4.82 23.96
N GLY A 169 -26.90 -4.43 22.93
CA GLY A 169 -28.09 -5.16 22.48
C GLY A 169 -29.38 -4.85 23.27
N ASN A 170 -30.45 -5.57 22.95
CA ASN A 170 -31.78 -5.47 23.59
C ASN A 170 -32.11 -6.76 24.33
N VAL A 171 -32.06 -6.78 25.66
CA VAL A 171 -32.41 -7.96 26.46
C VAL A 171 -33.78 -7.77 27.09
N THR A 172 -34.71 -8.70 26.86
CA THR A 172 -35.98 -8.79 27.57
C THR A 172 -36.01 -10.11 28.33
N ALA A 173 -36.16 -10.05 29.66
CA ALA A 173 -36.10 -11.21 30.54
C ALA A 173 -37.34 -11.27 31.42
N THR A 174 -38.26 -12.18 31.10
CA THR A 174 -39.59 -12.25 31.69
C THR A 174 -39.76 -13.56 32.46
N ALA A 175 -40.18 -13.46 33.71
CA ALA A 175 -40.72 -14.60 34.46
C ALA A 175 -42.22 -14.42 34.67
N GLU A 176 -43.00 -15.43 34.32
CA GLU A 176 -44.42 -15.48 34.63
C GLU A 176 -44.65 -15.76 36.14
N THR A 177 -45.92 -15.98 36.52
CA THR A 177 -46.32 -16.23 37.91
C THR A 177 -45.64 -17.49 38.48
N SER A 178 -45.05 -17.37 39.67
CA SER A 178 -44.52 -18.47 40.46
C SER A 178 -45.52 -18.88 41.55
N GLY A 179 -46.05 -20.10 41.45
CA GLY A 179 -47.11 -20.60 42.34
C GLY A 179 -46.67 -20.91 43.77
N SER A 180 -45.37 -21.15 44.00
CA SER A 180 -44.86 -21.63 45.30
C SER A 180 -43.41 -21.24 45.60
N SER A 181 -42.80 -20.35 44.83
CA SER A 181 -41.41 -19.87 45.04
C SER A 181 -41.29 -18.40 44.65
N THR A 182 -40.09 -17.95 44.27
CA THR A 182 -39.83 -16.61 43.76
C THR A 182 -40.00 -16.57 42.23
N SER A 183 -40.58 -15.49 41.70
CA SER A 183 -40.53 -15.16 40.26
C SER A 183 -39.47 -14.08 40.01
N ARG A 184 -38.62 -14.25 38.98
CA ARG A 184 -37.45 -13.38 38.75
C ARG A 184 -37.20 -13.09 37.26
N GLY A 185 -37.30 -11.85 36.81
CA GLY A 185 -36.98 -11.51 35.41
C GLY A 185 -35.55 -11.93 35.06
N ILE A 186 -34.58 -11.45 35.84
CA ILE A 186 -33.19 -11.90 35.85
C ILE A 186 -32.81 -12.35 37.26
N GLU A 187 -32.24 -13.55 37.38
CA GLU A 187 -31.53 -14.02 38.58
C GLU A 187 -30.03 -14.17 38.29
N CYS A 188 -29.16 -13.62 39.15
CA CYS A 188 -27.73 -13.94 39.11
C CYS A 188 -27.09 -14.14 40.50
N GLY A 189 -26.24 -15.16 40.70
CA GLY A 189 -25.53 -15.40 41.97
C GLY A 189 -24.30 -14.49 42.18
N GLY A 190 -23.73 -14.01 41.09
CA GLY A 190 -22.61 -13.07 41.03
C GLY A 190 -23.07 -11.61 40.92
N THR A 191 -22.37 -10.84 40.10
CA THR A 191 -22.71 -9.43 39.82
C THR A 191 -23.57 -9.34 38.56
N PHE A 192 -24.63 -8.53 38.60
CA PHE A 192 -25.27 -7.99 37.41
C PHE A 192 -24.57 -6.67 37.03
N THR A 193 -24.07 -6.57 35.81
CA THR A 193 -23.36 -5.38 35.30
C THR A 193 -24.00 -4.90 33.99
N LEU A 194 -24.52 -3.68 34.00
CA LEU A 194 -24.99 -2.98 32.80
C LEU A 194 -23.92 -1.99 32.33
N ASN A 195 -23.24 -2.33 31.24
CA ASN A 195 -22.23 -1.52 30.56
C ASN A 195 -22.76 -0.81 29.30
N GLY A 196 -23.93 -1.20 28.80
CA GLY A 196 -24.55 -0.67 27.59
C GLY A 196 -25.84 -1.39 27.21
N GLY A 197 -26.43 -1.00 26.09
CA GLY A 197 -27.66 -1.60 25.56
C GLY A 197 -28.93 -1.26 26.34
N LYS A 198 -29.98 -2.06 26.12
CA LYS A 198 -31.30 -1.92 26.75
C LYS A 198 -31.72 -3.22 27.42
N VAL A 199 -32.17 -3.15 28.68
CA VAL A 199 -32.66 -4.30 29.43
C VAL A 199 -34.07 -4.04 29.95
N ASN A 200 -35.03 -4.92 29.62
CA ASN A 200 -36.35 -4.95 30.27
C ASN A 200 -36.44 -6.26 31.06
N ALA A 201 -36.56 -6.22 32.39
CA ALA A 201 -36.71 -7.44 33.19
C ALA A 201 -37.94 -7.39 34.08
N SER A 202 -38.82 -8.37 33.92
CA SER A 202 -40.14 -8.41 34.58
C SER A 202 -40.41 -9.74 35.26
N ALA A 203 -41.08 -9.70 36.41
CA ALA A 203 -41.54 -10.87 37.15
C ALA A 203 -43.02 -10.76 37.49
N GLY A 204 -43.78 -11.82 37.21
CA GLY A 204 -45.15 -12.01 37.67
C GLY A 204 -45.24 -12.24 39.19
N ALA A 205 -46.43 -12.48 39.71
CA ALA A 205 -46.60 -12.74 41.15
C ALA A 205 -45.78 -13.97 41.60
N GLY A 206 -45.21 -13.95 42.81
CA GLY A 206 -44.44 -15.05 43.36
C GLY A 206 -44.68 -15.20 44.86
N TYR A 207 -44.82 -16.44 45.33
CA TYR A 207 -45.14 -16.76 46.73
C TYR A 207 -44.07 -16.28 47.73
N ASN A 208 -42.78 -16.51 47.42
CA ASN A 208 -41.66 -16.04 48.26
C ASN A 208 -41.17 -14.64 47.90
N GLY A 209 -41.61 -14.10 46.76
CA GLY A 209 -41.20 -12.81 46.24
C GLY A 209 -41.29 -12.72 44.71
N SER A 210 -41.24 -11.50 44.20
CA SER A 210 -41.24 -11.20 42.77
C SER A 210 -40.33 -10.00 42.51
N TYR A 211 -39.30 -10.23 41.69
CA TYR A 211 -38.22 -9.27 41.44
C TYR A 211 -37.92 -9.16 39.94
N GLY A 212 -37.86 -7.95 39.39
CA GLY A 212 -37.35 -7.75 38.02
C GLY A 212 -35.90 -8.23 37.88
N LEU A 213 -35.07 -7.95 38.89
CA LEU A 213 -33.68 -8.41 39.02
C LEU A 213 -33.35 -8.84 40.45
N GLU A 214 -32.96 -10.10 40.68
CA GLU A 214 -32.30 -10.53 41.92
C GLU A 214 -30.85 -10.95 41.64
N ALA A 215 -29.89 -10.21 42.20
CA ALA A 215 -28.46 -10.40 41.96
C ALA A 215 -27.67 -10.62 43.26
N GLY A 216 -26.44 -11.12 43.18
CA GLY A 216 -25.49 -11.04 44.29
C GLY A 216 -25.08 -9.59 44.56
N SER A 217 -24.62 -8.89 43.52
CA SER A 217 -24.34 -7.45 43.49
C SER A 217 -24.92 -6.82 42.21
N ILE A 218 -25.20 -5.52 42.21
CA ILE A 218 -25.77 -4.80 41.05
C ILE A 218 -24.89 -3.58 40.74
N THR A 219 -24.53 -3.41 39.47
CA THR A 219 -23.74 -2.29 38.96
C THR A 219 -24.36 -1.78 37.66
N PHE A 220 -24.66 -0.47 37.63
CA PHE A 220 -25.16 0.22 36.44
C PHE A 220 -24.14 1.28 36.03
N ASN A 221 -23.45 1.07 34.91
CA ASN A 221 -22.43 1.98 34.39
C ASN A 221 -22.98 2.85 33.25
N ALA A 222 -23.66 2.21 32.29
CA ALA A 222 -24.30 2.85 31.14
C ALA A 222 -25.35 1.90 30.53
N GLY A 223 -26.07 2.32 29.49
CA GLY A 223 -27.24 1.64 28.94
C GLY A 223 -28.54 2.05 29.63
N THR A 224 -29.66 1.49 29.16
CA THR A 224 -30.99 1.67 29.76
C THR A 224 -31.47 0.38 30.40
N ILE A 225 -32.12 0.47 31.55
CA ILE A 225 -32.76 -0.68 32.20
C ILE A 225 -34.10 -0.32 32.82
N GLU A 226 -35.10 -1.15 32.57
CA GLU A 226 -36.43 -1.09 33.18
C GLU A 226 -36.71 -2.42 33.88
N LEU A 227 -36.96 -2.34 35.19
CA LEU A 227 -37.18 -3.49 36.07
C LEU A 227 -38.59 -3.42 36.64
N GLN A 228 -39.29 -4.56 36.69
CA GLN A 228 -40.61 -4.69 37.28
C GLN A 228 -40.72 -6.00 38.08
N GLY A 229 -41.16 -5.91 39.33
CA GLY A 229 -41.51 -7.08 40.14
C GLY A 229 -42.65 -6.76 41.11
N GLU A 230 -43.53 -7.73 41.33
CA GLU A 230 -44.70 -7.56 42.19
C GLU A 230 -44.37 -7.41 43.68
N THR A 231 -43.16 -7.79 44.10
CA THR A 231 -42.65 -7.48 45.45
C THR A 231 -41.79 -6.22 45.38
N LYS A 232 -40.74 -6.21 44.56
CA LYS A 232 -39.80 -5.10 44.36
C LYS A 232 -39.24 -5.11 42.95
N ALA A 233 -38.80 -3.97 42.42
CA ALA A 233 -38.10 -3.91 41.14
C ALA A 233 -36.77 -4.69 41.14
N TYR A 234 -35.96 -4.56 42.19
CA TYR A 234 -34.69 -5.31 42.31
C TYR A 234 -34.29 -5.66 43.74
N ARG A 235 -33.37 -6.64 43.84
CA ARG A 235 -32.71 -7.06 45.08
C ARG A 235 -31.24 -7.44 44.86
N SER A 236 -30.38 -6.94 45.74
CA SER A 236 -28.95 -7.22 45.82
C SER A 236 -28.66 -8.00 47.10
N ARG A 237 -28.37 -9.29 46.98
CA ARG A 237 -28.25 -10.24 48.10
C ARG A 237 -27.02 -9.98 48.98
N ARG A 238 -25.88 -9.59 48.39
CA ARG A 238 -24.63 -9.32 49.14
C ARG A 238 -24.62 -7.94 49.79
N ALA A 239 -25.24 -6.95 49.15
CA ALA A 239 -25.40 -5.60 49.73
C ALA A 239 -26.59 -5.49 50.70
N ASN A 240 -27.39 -6.56 50.83
CA ASN A 240 -28.67 -6.59 51.55
C ASN A 240 -29.56 -5.37 51.23
N LYS A 241 -29.67 -5.04 49.93
CA LYS A 241 -30.35 -3.84 49.43
C LYS A 241 -31.43 -4.22 48.43
N GLU A 242 -32.61 -3.64 48.59
CA GLU A 242 -33.74 -3.76 47.66
C GLU A 242 -34.12 -2.37 47.13
N SER A 243 -34.92 -2.32 46.06
CA SER A 243 -35.58 -1.07 45.66
C SER A 243 -36.68 -0.70 46.66
N ASP A 244 -37.11 0.56 46.67
CA ASP A 244 -38.32 0.97 47.41
C ASP A 244 -39.58 0.59 46.63
N GLU A 245 -39.58 0.87 45.33
CA GLU A 245 -40.70 0.67 44.41
C GLU A 245 -40.72 -0.71 43.74
N LYS A 246 -41.90 -1.06 43.20
CA LYS A 246 -42.13 -2.23 42.32
C LYS A 246 -41.53 -2.08 40.92
N THR A 247 -41.31 -0.85 40.48
CA THR A 247 -40.64 -0.54 39.20
C THR A 247 -39.38 0.30 39.44
N PHE A 248 -38.39 0.13 38.57
CA PHE A 248 -37.16 0.91 38.59
C PHE A 248 -36.69 1.17 37.16
N LYS A 249 -36.24 2.39 36.90
CA LYS A 249 -35.65 2.78 35.61
C LYS A 249 -34.29 3.42 35.84
N PHE A 250 -33.31 3.05 35.02
CA PHE A 250 -32.02 3.71 34.93
C PHE A 250 -31.67 3.97 33.46
N SER A 251 -30.96 5.06 33.21
CA SER A 251 -30.35 5.40 31.93
C SER A 251 -28.99 6.04 32.19
N GLY A 252 -27.96 5.59 31.48
CA GLY A 252 -26.62 6.16 31.53
C GLY A 252 -25.93 6.03 30.17
N LYS A 253 -25.05 6.98 29.83
CA LYS A 253 -24.38 7.03 28.51
C LYS A 253 -23.01 6.36 28.54
N GLN A 254 -22.74 5.54 27.52
CA GLN A 254 -21.46 4.88 27.28
C GLN A 254 -20.38 5.89 26.89
N GLN A 255 -19.11 5.53 27.07
CA GLN A 255 -17.98 6.35 26.65
C GLN A 255 -17.33 5.74 25.40
N LEU A 256 -17.07 6.58 24.40
CA LEU A 256 -16.42 6.17 23.16
C LEU A 256 -14.90 6.13 23.33
N THR A 257 -14.28 5.21 22.57
CA THR A 257 -12.84 5.00 22.46
C THR A 257 -12.47 4.82 20.99
N ALA A 258 -11.19 4.98 20.62
CA ALA A 258 -10.77 4.81 19.22
C ALA A 258 -11.06 3.41 18.66
N SER A 259 -11.07 2.36 19.49
CA SER A 259 -11.44 1.00 19.08
C SER A 259 -12.94 0.80 18.78
N ASN A 260 -13.80 1.80 19.04
CA ASN A 260 -15.18 1.82 18.56
C ASN A 260 -15.30 2.27 17.09
N PHE A 261 -14.18 2.65 16.45
CA PHE A 261 -14.13 3.18 15.09
C PHE A 261 -13.11 2.45 14.22
N THR A 262 -13.38 2.45 12.91
CA THR A 262 -12.47 1.99 11.86
C THR A 262 -11.96 3.21 11.11
N PHE A 263 -10.63 3.37 11.08
CA PHE A 263 -9.94 4.38 10.27
C PHE A 263 -9.61 3.84 8.89
N ILE A 264 -9.89 4.65 7.87
CA ILE A 264 -9.63 4.36 6.46
C ILE A 264 -8.78 5.53 5.93
N PRO A 265 -7.49 5.32 5.61
CA PRO A 265 -6.64 6.38 5.07
C PRO A 265 -7.07 6.76 3.65
N PRO A 266 -6.67 7.95 3.15
CA PRO A 266 -6.86 8.30 1.75
C PRO A 266 -6.13 7.29 0.85
N THR A 267 -6.70 6.97 -0.31
CA THR A 267 -6.08 6.03 -1.26
C THR A 267 -4.98 6.65 -2.09
N ASP A 268 -5.22 7.87 -2.56
CA ASP A 268 -4.30 8.62 -3.39
C ASP A 268 -3.43 9.55 -2.55
N LEU A 269 -2.31 8.99 -2.09
CA LEU A 269 -1.32 9.66 -1.25
C LEU A 269 -0.23 10.42 -2.05
N ILE A 270 -0.30 10.46 -3.39
CA ILE A 270 0.61 11.31 -4.16
C ILE A 270 0.15 12.77 -4.07
N TYR A 271 1.07 13.66 -3.72
CA TYR A 271 0.85 15.09 -3.64
C TYR A 271 0.38 15.67 -4.99
N ASP A 272 -0.74 16.39 -4.96
CA ASP A 272 -1.37 17.06 -6.11
C ASP A 272 -1.96 18.44 -5.75
N GLY A 273 -1.59 18.97 -4.57
CA GLY A 273 -2.12 20.21 -4.00
C GLY A 273 -3.60 20.13 -3.55
N LYS A 274 -4.22 18.93 -3.52
CA LYS A 274 -5.63 18.75 -3.11
C LYS A 274 -5.72 18.09 -1.75
N VAL A 275 -6.78 18.43 -1.02
CA VAL A 275 -7.07 17.87 0.31
C VAL A 275 -7.26 16.35 0.25
N LYS A 276 -6.41 15.60 0.94
CA LYS A 276 -6.49 14.14 1.08
C LYS A 276 -7.29 13.79 2.33
N GLN A 277 -8.59 13.58 2.19
CA GLN A 277 -9.46 13.26 3.32
C GLN A 277 -9.39 11.78 3.70
N ALA A 278 -9.20 11.51 4.99
CA ALA A 278 -9.37 10.19 5.58
C ALA A 278 -10.81 10.02 6.07
N GLU A 279 -11.27 8.78 6.15
CA GLU A 279 -12.59 8.45 6.68
C GLU A 279 -12.45 7.72 8.02
N VAL A 280 -13.37 8.00 8.96
CA VAL A 280 -13.45 7.31 10.24
C VAL A 280 -14.91 6.92 10.48
N ARG A 281 -15.20 5.62 10.39
CA ARG A 281 -16.55 5.07 10.55
C ARG A 281 -16.73 4.45 11.94
N ALA A 282 -17.91 4.57 12.52
CA ALA A 282 -18.28 3.81 13.71
C ALA A 282 -18.40 2.31 13.36
N ASN A 283 -17.96 1.43 14.26
CA ASN A 283 -18.03 -0.01 14.04
C ASN A 283 -19.49 -0.52 14.13
N GLN A 284 -19.78 -1.67 13.53
CA GLN A 284 -21.15 -2.22 13.52
C GLN A 284 -21.72 -2.35 14.94
N GLY A 285 -22.96 -1.92 15.11
CA GLY A 285 -23.65 -1.86 16.42
C GLY A 285 -23.37 -0.61 17.25
N ILE A 286 -22.46 0.28 16.84
CA ILE A 286 -22.21 1.56 17.52
C ILE A 286 -23.06 2.66 16.88
N SER A 287 -24.17 3.03 17.52
CA SER A 287 -24.97 4.19 17.15
C SER A 287 -24.46 5.44 17.89
N CYS A 288 -23.37 6.04 17.41
CA CYS A 288 -22.81 7.27 18.01
C CYS A 288 -23.44 8.56 17.46
N GLY A 289 -23.05 9.71 18.00
CA GLY A 289 -23.39 11.02 17.41
C GLY A 289 -22.58 11.34 16.16
N ALA A 290 -22.67 12.60 15.70
CA ALA A 290 -22.00 13.05 14.49
C ALA A 290 -20.48 13.06 14.68
N VAL A 291 -19.74 12.45 13.74
CA VAL A 291 -18.28 12.35 13.74
C VAL A 291 -17.68 13.50 12.94
N THR A 292 -16.71 14.20 13.53
CA THR A 292 -15.94 15.28 12.89
C THR A 292 -14.47 14.87 12.81
N VAL A 293 -13.92 14.72 11.61
CA VAL A 293 -12.53 14.31 11.38
C VAL A 293 -11.61 15.54 11.37
N LYS A 294 -10.51 15.47 12.13
CA LYS A 294 -9.47 16.50 12.26
C LYS A 294 -8.11 15.93 11.92
N TYR A 295 -7.24 16.76 11.35
CA TYR A 295 -5.90 16.38 10.90
C TYR A 295 -4.85 17.24 11.62
N TYR A 296 -3.74 16.62 11.98
CA TYR A 296 -2.63 17.26 12.67
C TYR A 296 -1.31 16.94 11.94
N ASN A 297 -0.47 17.94 11.72
CA ASN A 297 0.87 17.74 11.14
C ASN A 297 1.84 17.09 12.15
N GLU A 298 3.07 16.81 11.74
CA GLU A 298 4.11 16.24 12.62
C GLU A 298 4.48 17.15 13.81
N ALA A 299 4.27 18.47 13.69
CA ALA A 299 4.42 19.42 14.80
C ALA A 299 3.25 19.41 15.80
N GLY A 300 2.18 18.65 15.52
CA GLY A 300 0.97 18.56 16.35
C GLY A 300 -0.04 19.69 16.15
N GLU A 301 0.11 20.49 15.10
CA GLU A 301 -0.78 21.62 14.77
C GLU A 301 -1.95 21.16 13.92
N ALA A 302 -3.15 21.70 14.18
CA ALA A 302 -4.35 21.37 13.42
C ALA A 302 -4.30 22.00 12.01
N VAL A 303 -4.45 21.17 10.97
CA VAL A 303 -4.21 21.55 9.56
C VAL A 303 -5.24 20.92 8.62
N THR A 304 -5.23 21.35 7.36
CA THR A 304 -5.88 20.65 6.24
C THR A 304 -4.82 19.81 5.51
N PRO A 305 -5.05 18.52 5.24
CA PRO A 305 -4.05 17.63 4.63
C PRO A 305 -3.97 17.81 3.11
N ALA A 306 -3.50 18.98 2.66
CA ALA A 306 -3.31 19.30 1.24
C ALA A 306 -1.84 19.24 0.80
N GLU A 307 -0.91 19.46 1.73
CA GLU A 307 0.54 19.49 1.48
C GLU A 307 1.18 18.10 1.58
N ALA A 308 2.45 18.00 1.19
CA ALA A 308 3.26 16.82 1.50
C ALA A 308 3.63 16.79 3.00
N GLY A 309 3.58 15.61 3.62
CA GLY A 309 3.90 15.38 5.02
C GLY A 309 3.06 14.27 5.67
N THR A 310 3.42 13.88 6.90
CA THR A 310 2.65 12.92 7.70
C THR A 310 1.55 13.61 8.49
N TYR A 311 0.35 13.07 8.42
CA TYR A 311 -0.84 13.54 9.13
C TYR A 311 -1.31 12.52 10.15
N THR A 312 -1.51 12.97 11.39
CA THR A 312 -2.24 12.22 12.42
C THR A 312 -3.71 12.61 12.39
N VAL A 313 -4.60 11.63 12.39
CA VAL A 313 -6.05 11.82 12.35
C VAL A 313 -6.65 11.63 13.74
N LYS A 314 -7.53 12.55 14.11
CA LYS A 314 -8.36 12.45 15.32
C LYS A 314 -9.83 12.69 14.96
N ILE A 315 -10.74 12.24 15.81
CA ILE A 315 -12.16 12.58 15.69
C ILE A 315 -12.69 13.23 16.97
N ASP A 316 -13.64 14.14 16.77
CA ASP A 316 -14.63 14.50 17.78
C ASP A 316 -15.96 13.84 17.43
N VAL A 317 -16.73 13.44 18.44
CA VAL A 317 -18.03 12.78 18.29
C VAL A 317 -19.03 13.45 19.22
N THR A 318 -20.15 13.93 18.68
CA THR A 318 -21.17 14.60 19.49
C THR A 318 -21.88 13.61 20.43
N GLU A 319 -22.36 14.09 21.58
CA GLU A 319 -23.23 13.31 22.45
C GLU A 319 -24.54 12.89 21.74
N ASN A 320 -25.07 11.71 22.07
CA ASN A 320 -26.43 11.29 21.73
C ASN A 320 -27.10 10.56 22.92
N ASP A 321 -28.19 9.81 22.72
CA ASP A 321 -28.91 9.13 23.80
C ASP A 321 -28.14 7.94 24.42
N GLU A 322 -27.26 7.29 23.67
CA GLU A 322 -26.52 6.08 24.09
C GLU A 322 -25.08 6.39 24.52
N TYR A 323 -24.42 7.36 23.88
CA TYR A 323 -23.00 7.67 24.06
C TYR A 323 -22.80 9.14 24.46
N LYS A 324 -21.85 9.37 25.37
CA LYS A 324 -21.34 10.70 25.71
C LYS A 324 -20.58 11.29 24.52
N GLU A 325 -20.43 12.62 24.51
CA GLU A 325 -19.45 13.26 23.63
C GLU A 325 -18.03 12.73 23.90
N ALA A 326 -17.22 12.73 22.86
CA ALA A 326 -15.81 12.38 22.94
C ALA A 326 -15.00 13.29 22.02
N SER A 327 -13.82 13.70 22.46
CA SER A 327 -12.96 14.63 21.72
C SER A 327 -11.55 14.09 21.58
N ASP A 328 -10.90 14.45 20.48
CA ASP A 328 -9.53 14.05 20.13
C ASP A 328 -9.28 12.52 20.17
N LEU A 329 -10.32 11.71 19.92
CA LEU A 329 -10.17 10.25 19.82
C LEU A 329 -9.24 9.90 18.65
N THR A 330 -8.22 9.09 18.94
CA THR A 330 -7.20 8.68 17.97
C THR A 330 -6.53 7.38 18.39
N SER A 331 -5.78 6.79 17.46
CA SER A 331 -4.94 5.61 17.65
C SER A 331 -3.59 5.87 16.98
N ASP A 332 -2.52 5.23 17.45
CA ASP A 332 -1.18 5.35 16.83
C ASP A 332 -1.16 4.97 15.34
N THR A 333 -2.12 4.14 14.92
CA THR A 333 -2.35 3.68 13.54
C THR A 333 -3.17 4.65 12.68
N TRP A 334 -3.76 5.70 13.26
CA TRP A 334 -4.60 6.67 12.53
C TRP A 334 -3.72 7.75 11.89
N LYS A 335 -2.86 7.33 10.97
CA LYS A 335 -1.88 8.18 10.30
C LYS A 335 -1.83 7.86 8.81
N PHE A 336 -1.54 8.86 8.00
CA PHE A 336 -1.19 8.70 6.59
C PHE A 336 -0.16 9.76 6.19
N THR A 337 0.66 9.46 5.19
CA THR A 337 1.65 10.39 4.66
C THR A 337 1.29 10.72 3.23
N VAL A 338 1.21 12.01 2.91
CA VAL A 338 1.14 12.51 1.54
C VAL A 338 2.56 12.80 1.10
N ASP A 339 2.99 12.26 -0.04
CA ASP A 339 4.37 12.40 -0.51
C ASP A 339 4.41 12.65 -2.01
N TYR A 340 5.55 13.09 -2.53
CA TYR A 340 5.79 13.18 -3.96
C TYR A 340 5.89 11.77 -4.55
N GLY A 341 5.28 11.55 -5.72
CA GLY A 341 5.50 10.30 -6.46
C GLY A 341 6.95 10.20 -6.95
N VAL A 342 7.42 9.02 -7.36
CA VAL A 342 8.76 8.88 -7.94
C VAL A 342 8.75 9.23 -9.43
N ALA A 343 9.63 10.13 -9.88
CA ALA A 343 9.78 10.45 -11.29
C ALA A 343 10.48 9.31 -12.05
N VAL A 344 9.91 8.89 -13.18
CA VAL A 344 10.44 7.79 -14.00
C VAL A 344 11.02 8.31 -15.32
N LYS A 345 12.32 8.12 -15.51
CA LYS A 345 13.06 8.47 -16.73
C LYS A 345 12.49 7.71 -17.91
N ASP A 346 12.49 8.34 -19.08
CA ASP A 346 11.93 7.82 -20.33
C ASP A 346 10.42 7.53 -20.32
N GLN A 347 9.71 7.76 -19.22
CA GLN A 347 8.25 7.78 -19.15
C GLN A 347 7.71 9.21 -18.94
N MET A 348 8.28 9.95 -17.98
CA MET A 348 7.84 11.28 -17.59
C MET A 348 8.75 12.40 -18.13
N TYR A 349 10.04 12.09 -18.35
CA TYR A 349 11.04 13.03 -18.86
C TYR A 349 12.15 12.32 -19.67
N THR A 350 13.01 13.11 -20.30
CA THR A 350 14.24 12.69 -21.00
C THR A 350 15.36 13.66 -20.68
N VAL A 351 16.62 13.25 -20.86
CA VAL A 351 17.80 14.09 -20.63
C VAL A 351 18.64 14.14 -21.91
N SER A 352 19.13 15.32 -22.27
CA SER A 352 19.92 15.57 -23.48
C SER A 352 21.03 16.59 -23.25
N GLY A 353 22.02 16.65 -24.15
CA GLY A 353 23.18 17.55 -24.07
C GLY A 353 24.45 16.86 -23.55
N MET A 354 24.31 15.76 -22.81
CA MET A 354 25.43 14.94 -22.33
C MET A 354 25.86 13.88 -23.35
N ASN A 355 27.16 13.59 -23.37
CA ASN A 355 27.75 12.40 -23.98
C ASN A 355 27.57 11.14 -23.10
N GLU A 356 28.01 9.98 -23.59
CA GLU A 356 27.88 8.68 -22.89
C GLU A 356 28.56 8.65 -21.50
N ASN A 357 29.53 9.54 -21.26
CA ASN A 357 30.26 9.67 -20.00
C ASN A 357 29.62 10.70 -19.03
N GLY A 358 28.44 11.23 -19.38
CA GLY A 358 27.70 12.20 -18.56
C GLY A 358 28.23 13.64 -18.63
N TRP A 359 29.05 13.98 -19.64
CA TRP A 359 29.58 15.33 -19.83
C TRP A 359 28.87 16.08 -20.95
N ALA A 360 28.56 17.35 -20.72
CA ALA A 360 28.19 18.32 -21.75
C ALA A 360 29.26 19.42 -21.88
N TRP A 361 29.34 19.99 -23.07
CA TRP A 361 30.28 21.07 -23.41
C TRP A 361 29.67 22.48 -23.40
N TYR A 362 28.37 22.57 -23.14
CA TYR A 362 27.62 23.82 -23.11
C TYR A 362 26.43 23.75 -22.13
N GLU A 363 25.43 22.90 -22.41
CA GLU A 363 24.24 22.77 -21.57
C GLU A 363 23.82 21.31 -21.36
N VAL A 364 23.13 21.05 -20.25
CA VAL A 364 22.35 19.83 -20.01
C VAL A 364 20.88 20.19 -19.89
N THR A 365 20.05 19.58 -20.72
CA THR A 365 18.63 19.91 -20.83
C THR A 365 17.77 18.71 -20.45
N ILE A 366 17.01 18.85 -19.37
CA ILE A 366 16.05 17.85 -18.86
C ILE A 366 14.65 18.25 -19.35
N THR A 367 14.06 17.46 -20.22
CA THR A 367 12.80 17.79 -20.92
C THR A 367 11.66 16.90 -20.44
N ALA A 368 10.54 17.51 -20.04
CA ALA A 368 9.31 16.78 -19.71
C ALA A 368 8.70 16.14 -20.96
N LYS A 369 8.17 14.91 -20.83
CA LYS A 369 7.39 14.28 -21.90
C LYS A 369 6.00 14.92 -22.01
N LYS A 370 5.31 14.62 -23.11
CA LYS A 370 3.95 15.11 -23.38
C LYS A 370 3.00 14.84 -22.20
N ASN A 371 2.17 15.83 -21.86
CA ASN A 371 1.27 15.88 -20.69
C ASN A 371 1.97 16.06 -19.34
N TYR A 372 3.29 16.31 -19.31
CA TYR A 372 4.04 16.65 -18.10
C TYR A 372 4.69 18.03 -18.20
N LYS A 373 4.94 18.63 -17.05
CA LYS A 373 5.80 19.81 -16.86
C LYS A 373 6.89 19.48 -15.84
N ILE A 374 8.02 20.16 -15.92
CA ILE A 374 9.18 19.95 -15.03
C ILE A 374 9.68 21.29 -14.48
N GLY A 375 10.10 21.32 -13.22
CA GLY A 375 10.59 22.51 -12.53
C GLY A 375 11.57 22.18 -11.41
N PRO A 376 12.46 23.12 -11.02
CA PRO A 376 13.35 22.94 -9.87
C PRO A 376 12.59 22.98 -8.52
N SER A 377 11.36 23.49 -8.52
CA SER A 377 10.45 23.50 -7.37
C SER A 377 9.02 23.18 -7.82
N THR A 378 8.11 23.03 -6.85
CA THR A 378 6.67 22.86 -7.06
C THR A 378 5.95 24.08 -7.63
N ASP A 379 6.63 25.24 -7.69
CA ASP A 379 6.01 26.53 -8.03
C ASP A 379 6.41 27.02 -9.44
N ASP A 380 7.44 26.44 -10.05
CA ASP A 380 8.04 26.89 -11.32
C ASP A 380 8.09 25.78 -12.39
N PHE A 381 6.91 25.34 -12.84
CA PHE A 381 6.76 24.28 -13.83
C PHE A 381 6.87 24.77 -15.29
N LYS A 382 7.85 24.23 -16.03
CA LYS A 382 8.20 24.55 -17.43
C LYS A 382 8.16 23.29 -18.31
N SER A 383 8.51 23.42 -19.60
CA SER A 383 8.72 22.26 -20.49
C SER A 383 10.05 21.54 -20.26
N SER A 384 11.05 22.28 -19.78
CA SER A 384 12.40 21.79 -19.57
C SER A 384 13.12 22.59 -18.49
N ILE A 385 14.13 21.97 -17.88
CA ILE A 385 15.18 22.63 -17.10
C ILE A 385 16.44 22.62 -17.98
N ILE A 386 17.15 23.75 -18.03
CA ILE A 386 18.44 23.89 -18.71
C ILE A 386 19.48 24.20 -17.62
N LEU A 387 20.62 23.53 -17.68
CA LEU A 387 21.74 23.66 -16.77
C LEU A 387 22.95 24.07 -17.61
N GLU A 388 23.61 25.18 -17.24
CA GLU A 388 24.70 25.80 -18.01
C GLU A 388 25.98 26.04 -17.19
N GLU A 389 25.94 25.77 -15.87
CA GLU A 389 27.07 26.04 -14.97
C GLU A 389 28.09 24.89 -14.96
N ASP A 390 29.37 25.23 -15.20
CA ASP A 390 30.50 24.30 -15.13
C ASP A 390 30.53 23.52 -13.81
N THR A 391 30.54 22.19 -13.89
CA THR A 391 30.61 21.29 -12.73
C THR A 391 31.11 19.89 -13.10
N ASN A 392 31.84 19.26 -12.20
CA ASN A 392 32.37 17.90 -12.36
C ASN A 392 31.51 16.82 -11.63
N ASP A 393 30.60 17.26 -10.76
CA ASP A 393 29.81 16.43 -9.83
C ASP A 393 28.40 17.00 -9.57
N GLY A 394 27.82 17.67 -10.58
CA GLY A 394 26.50 18.28 -10.52
C GLY A 394 25.39 17.27 -10.21
N VAL A 395 24.52 17.63 -9.27
CA VAL A 395 23.29 16.88 -8.94
C VAL A 395 22.13 17.86 -8.92
N ILE A 396 21.10 17.59 -9.71
CA ILE A 396 19.87 18.39 -9.73
C ILE A 396 18.70 17.58 -9.16
N GLU A 397 18.03 18.14 -8.15
CA GLU A 397 16.71 17.72 -7.72
C GLU A 397 15.65 18.50 -8.49
N PHE A 398 14.60 17.83 -8.96
CA PHE A 398 13.51 18.46 -9.70
C PHE A 398 12.17 17.80 -9.41
N TYR A 399 11.11 18.52 -9.79
CA TYR A 399 9.72 18.12 -9.65
C TYR A 399 9.10 18.02 -11.04
N ILE A 400 8.28 17.01 -11.26
CA ILE A 400 7.49 16.81 -12.47
C ILE A 400 6.01 16.84 -12.10
N LYS A 401 5.22 17.66 -12.81
CA LYS A 401 3.76 17.70 -12.67
C LYS A 401 3.11 17.01 -13.86
N ASP A 402 2.24 16.04 -13.59
CA ASP A 402 1.28 15.51 -14.57
C ASP A 402 0.16 16.53 -14.77
N GLU A 403 0.01 17.07 -15.98
CA GLU A 403 -1.00 18.08 -16.30
C GLU A 403 -2.43 17.49 -16.29
N THR A 404 -2.57 16.17 -16.42
CA THR A 404 -3.86 15.46 -16.43
C THR A 404 -4.38 15.23 -15.01
N THR A 405 -3.55 14.66 -14.13
CA THR A 405 -3.96 14.31 -12.76
C THR A 405 -3.68 15.42 -11.74
N GLN A 406 -2.79 16.36 -12.09
CA GLN A 406 -2.15 17.35 -11.21
C GLN A 406 -1.16 16.78 -10.19
N LYS A 407 -0.89 15.46 -10.21
CA LYS A 407 0.10 14.80 -9.35
C LYS A 407 1.50 15.33 -9.60
N ILE A 408 2.28 15.45 -8.53
CA ILE A 408 3.67 15.88 -8.56
C ILE A 408 4.58 14.73 -8.14
N TYR A 409 5.62 14.52 -8.94
CA TYR A 409 6.63 13.49 -8.81
C TYR A 409 7.99 14.16 -8.58
N LYS A 410 8.83 13.57 -7.75
CA LYS A 410 10.17 14.06 -7.43
C LYS A 410 11.23 13.20 -8.12
N GLY A 411 12.23 13.84 -8.70
CA GLY A 411 13.30 13.20 -9.46
C GLY A 411 14.67 13.80 -9.13
N THR A 412 15.71 13.10 -9.54
CA THR A 412 17.10 13.50 -9.36
C THR A 412 17.93 13.02 -10.54
N GLU A 413 18.81 13.86 -11.06
CA GLU A 413 19.75 13.50 -12.14
C GLU A 413 21.15 14.03 -11.81
N ASN A 414 22.17 13.26 -12.22
CA ASN A 414 23.57 13.67 -12.12
C ASN A 414 24.03 14.20 -13.48
N TYR A 415 24.85 15.24 -13.49
CA TYR A 415 25.30 15.90 -14.71
C TYR A 415 26.70 16.52 -14.55
N LYS A 416 27.41 16.71 -15.66
CA LYS A 416 28.72 17.40 -15.69
C LYS A 416 28.76 18.35 -16.87
N ILE A 417 29.33 19.54 -16.65
CA ILE A 417 29.46 20.58 -17.67
C ILE A 417 30.88 21.14 -17.59
N ASP A 418 31.49 21.31 -18.75
CA ASP A 418 32.71 22.10 -18.89
C ASP A 418 32.62 22.94 -20.17
N GLY A 419 32.64 24.26 -20.02
CA GLY A 419 32.67 25.28 -21.07
C GLY A 419 34.05 25.93 -21.30
N LYS A 420 35.14 25.47 -20.67
CA LYS A 420 36.51 26.01 -20.85
C LYS A 420 37.30 25.26 -21.93
N ASN A 421 37.72 25.94 -23.00
CA ASN A 421 38.46 25.26 -24.09
C ASN A 421 39.91 24.98 -23.62
N PRO A 422 40.52 23.84 -24.01
CA PRO A 422 41.92 23.57 -23.70
C PRO A 422 42.84 24.70 -24.20
N LYS A 423 43.77 25.15 -23.35
CA LYS A 423 44.68 26.26 -23.69
C LYS A 423 46.14 25.80 -23.76
N PHE A 424 46.80 26.09 -24.87
CA PHE A 424 48.25 25.88 -25.01
C PHE A 424 49.04 26.99 -24.29
N ASP A 425 50.13 26.61 -23.61
CA ASP A 425 51.09 27.52 -23.00
C ASP A 425 52.54 27.14 -23.38
N GLY A 426 53.40 28.12 -23.59
CA GLY A 426 54.76 27.94 -24.14
C GLY A 426 54.85 27.74 -25.66
N ILE A 427 53.73 27.69 -26.38
CA ILE A 427 53.67 27.55 -27.83
C ILE A 427 52.46 28.28 -28.42
N SER A 428 52.58 28.81 -29.64
CA SER A 428 51.54 29.62 -30.29
C SER A 428 51.25 29.21 -31.74
N TYR A 429 50.07 29.63 -32.21
CA TYR A 429 49.60 29.40 -33.58
C TYR A 429 50.57 30.05 -34.60
N ARG A 430 51.10 29.22 -35.50
CA ARG A 430 52.12 29.52 -36.53
C ARG A 430 53.52 29.85 -36.00
N ASP A 431 53.86 29.37 -34.80
CA ASP A 431 55.25 29.34 -34.34
C ASP A 431 56.15 28.64 -35.38
N LYS A 432 57.37 29.16 -35.54
CA LYS A 432 58.44 28.54 -36.33
C LYS A 432 59.60 28.19 -35.42
N ILE A 433 60.03 26.93 -35.48
CA ILE A 433 61.08 26.39 -34.59
C ILE A 433 62.07 25.53 -35.37
N CYS A 434 63.29 25.40 -34.85
CA CYS A 434 64.37 24.74 -35.59
C CYS A 434 64.40 23.22 -35.40
N PHE A 435 64.12 22.72 -34.19
CA PHE A 435 64.29 21.28 -33.85
C PHE A 435 63.12 20.71 -33.04
N SER A 436 62.82 21.33 -31.90
CA SER A 436 61.78 20.89 -30.98
C SER A 436 61.26 22.07 -30.14
N ARG A 437 60.11 21.88 -29.50
CA ARG A 437 59.56 22.80 -28.50
C ARG A 437 58.84 22.00 -27.42
N GLN A 438 59.03 22.43 -26.18
CA GLN A 438 58.24 21.99 -25.03
C GLN A 438 57.10 22.97 -24.79
N PHE A 439 55.94 22.44 -24.40
CA PHE A 439 54.74 23.22 -24.10
C PHE A 439 53.85 22.51 -23.07
N GLN A 440 52.89 23.22 -22.52
CA GLN A 440 51.86 22.67 -21.62
C GLN A 440 50.47 22.88 -22.20
N VAL A 441 49.51 22.06 -21.77
CA VAL A 441 48.09 22.27 -22.02
C VAL A 441 47.42 22.50 -20.67
N ILE A 442 46.90 23.71 -20.49
CA ILE A 442 46.13 24.12 -19.33
C ILE A 442 44.68 23.70 -19.58
N GLU A 443 44.31 22.54 -19.04
CA GLU A 443 42.94 22.05 -18.95
C GLU A 443 42.84 21.07 -17.76
N THR A 444 41.78 21.20 -16.96
CA THR A 444 41.43 20.33 -15.82
C THR A 444 40.84 18.99 -16.23
N ASN A 445 40.06 18.95 -17.30
CA ASN A 445 39.35 17.75 -17.77
C ASN A 445 39.96 17.20 -19.07
N LEU A 446 41.28 17.34 -19.24
CA LEU A 446 42.01 16.96 -20.46
C LEU A 446 42.01 15.44 -20.66
N VAL A 447 41.61 15.00 -21.86
CA VAL A 447 41.61 13.57 -22.23
C VAL A 447 42.84 13.21 -23.06
N LYS A 448 43.11 13.97 -24.12
CA LYS A 448 44.22 13.67 -25.04
C LYS A 448 44.80 14.90 -25.72
N VAL A 449 46.05 14.77 -26.18
CA VAL A 449 46.72 15.74 -27.07
C VAL A 449 47.35 14.98 -28.23
N THR A 450 47.05 15.35 -29.46
CA THR A 450 47.63 14.76 -30.67
C THR A 450 48.50 15.76 -31.44
N ASP A 451 49.44 15.24 -32.22
CA ASP A 451 50.30 15.94 -33.17
C ASP A 451 50.18 15.25 -34.52
N THR A 452 49.72 15.99 -35.53
CA THR A 452 49.47 15.46 -36.88
C THR A 452 50.41 16.12 -37.88
N VAL A 453 51.21 15.30 -38.58
CA VAL A 453 52.18 15.74 -39.60
C VAL A 453 51.85 15.06 -40.92
N GLY A 454 51.33 15.84 -41.87
CA GLY A 454 50.81 15.30 -43.13
C GLY A 454 49.56 14.46 -42.89
N GLU A 455 49.62 13.16 -43.18
CA GLU A 455 48.52 12.19 -42.95
C GLU A 455 48.72 11.35 -41.66
N ILE A 456 49.79 11.60 -40.91
CA ILE A 456 50.14 10.81 -39.71
C ILE A 456 49.75 11.59 -38.45
N GLU A 457 48.67 11.16 -37.78
CA GLU A 457 48.31 11.61 -36.42
C GLU A 457 49.00 10.73 -35.38
N LYS A 458 49.58 11.35 -34.34
CA LYS A 458 50.21 10.68 -33.20
C LYS A 458 49.73 11.30 -31.88
N GLU A 459 49.38 10.47 -30.89
CA GLU A 459 49.13 10.97 -29.54
C GLU A 459 50.44 11.34 -28.81
N LEU A 460 50.44 12.50 -28.15
CA LEU A 460 51.55 13.01 -27.35
C LEU A 460 51.36 12.63 -25.89
N VAL A 461 52.33 11.90 -25.32
CA VAL A 461 52.38 11.60 -23.88
C VAL A 461 53.21 12.70 -23.18
N PRO A 462 52.69 13.34 -22.12
CA PRO A 462 53.42 14.36 -21.39
C PRO A 462 54.39 13.75 -20.37
N GLU A 463 55.57 14.35 -20.23
CA GLU A 463 56.49 14.06 -19.13
C GLU A 463 56.34 15.15 -18.07
N ASN A 464 55.89 14.79 -16.86
CA ASN A 464 55.59 15.73 -15.77
C ASN A 464 54.66 16.91 -16.18
N GLY A 465 53.68 16.64 -17.06
CA GLY A 465 52.74 17.64 -17.58
C GLY A 465 53.26 18.48 -18.75
N VAL A 466 54.48 18.21 -19.25
CA VAL A 466 55.09 18.90 -20.38
C VAL A 466 55.07 18.01 -21.62
N TYR A 467 54.52 18.53 -22.71
CA TYR A 467 54.49 17.90 -24.03
C TYR A 467 55.67 18.36 -24.87
N THR A 468 56.19 17.50 -25.75
CA THR A 468 57.30 17.83 -26.66
C THR A 468 56.94 17.46 -28.11
N ILE A 469 57.11 18.40 -29.04
CA ILE A 469 57.07 18.17 -30.49
C ILE A 469 58.47 18.22 -31.08
N SER A 470 58.71 17.43 -32.13
CA SER A 470 60.00 17.36 -32.84
C SER A 470 59.85 16.64 -34.20
N GLY A 471 60.87 16.77 -35.06
CA GLY A 471 60.84 16.29 -36.44
C GLY A 471 60.52 17.42 -37.41
N ALA A 472 60.95 17.33 -38.68
CA ALA A 472 60.74 18.41 -39.65
C ALA A 472 59.35 18.30 -40.31
N GLY A 473 58.60 19.40 -40.37
CA GLY A 473 57.27 19.41 -40.97
C GLY A 473 56.38 20.57 -40.52
N VAL A 474 55.10 20.49 -40.91
CA VAL A 474 54.02 21.28 -40.32
C VAL A 474 53.24 20.35 -39.40
N HIS A 475 53.20 20.72 -38.13
CA HIS A 475 52.58 19.98 -37.02
C HIS A 475 51.24 20.62 -36.70
N GLU A 476 50.15 19.85 -36.76
CA GLU A 476 48.84 20.22 -36.23
C GLU A 476 48.68 19.61 -34.84
N ILE A 477 48.79 20.44 -33.81
CA ILE A 477 48.70 20.00 -32.42
C ILE A 477 47.27 20.25 -31.95
N LYS A 478 46.57 19.20 -31.52
CA LYS A 478 45.17 19.27 -31.07
C LYS A 478 45.02 18.72 -29.66
N ALA A 479 44.51 19.52 -28.74
CA ALA A 479 44.12 19.10 -27.40
C ALA A 479 42.61 18.87 -27.33
N SER A 480 42.15 17.81 -26.65
CA SER A 480 40.73 17.45 -26.49
C SER A 480 40.39 17.11 -25.03
N ASP A 481 39.24 17.57 -24.55
CA ASP A 481 38.74 17.37 -23.18
C ASP A 481 37.59 16.35 -23.08
N ALA A 482 37.16 16.04 -21.84
CA ALA A 482 36.10 15.08 -21.54
C ALA A 482 34.68 15.55 -21.92
N SER A 483 34.48 16.86 -22.12
CA SER A 483 33.23 17.41 -22.66
C SER A 483 33.10 17.18 -24.17
N GLY A 484 34.23 16.87 -24.83
CA GLY A 484 34.31 16.66 -26.28
C GLY A 484 34.74 17.91 -27.05
N ARG A 485 35.14 18.99 -26.37
CA ARG A 485 35.70 20.17 -27.03
C ARG A 485 37.18 19.98 -27.30
N SER A 486 37.71 20.87 -28.12
CA SER A 486 39.09 20.82 -28.59
C SER A 486 39.61 22.19 -28.98
N ALA A 487 40.91 22.37 -28.83
CA ALA A 487 41.66 23.49 -29.39
C ALA A 487 42.82 22.94 -30.23
N TRP A 488 43.22 23.65 -31.29
CA TRP A 488 44.33 23.24 -32.13
C TRP A 488 45.18 24.40 -32.62
N ILE A 489 46.46 24.12 -32.89
CA ILE A 489 47.45 25.06 -33.43
C ILE A 489 48.29 24.40 -34.51
N TYR A 490 48.74 25.18 -35.50
CA TYR A 490 49.75 24.74 -36.47
C TYR A 490 51.12 25.30 -36.12
N VAL A 491 52.16 24.48 -36.17
CA VAL A 491 53.56 24.87 -35.87
C VAL A 491 54.46 24.35 -37.00
N THR A 492 55.47 25.10 -37.40
CA THR A 492 56.44 24.66 -38.43
C THR A 492 57.79 24.37 -37.81
N ILE A 493 58.29 23.15 -38.00
CA ILE A 493 59.63 22.74 -37.55
C ILE A 493 60.52 22.56 -38.78
N ASN A 494 61.63 23.29 -38.84
CA ASN A 494 62.54 23.26 -39.99
C ASN A 494 63.52 22.06 -39.99
N GLY A 495 63.72 21.39 -38.86
CA GLY A 495 64.69 20.29 -38.69
C GLY A 495 66.15 20.71 -38.62
N ALA A 496 66.47 21.98 -38.91
CA ALA A 496 67.80 22.56 -38.84
C ALA A 496 67.74 24.07 -38.55
N HIS A 497 68.80 24.63 -37.97
CA HIS A 497 69.03 26.07 -38.03
C HIS A 497 69.27 26.50 -39.48
N THR A 498 68.42 27.38 -40.01
CA THR A 498 68.70 28.08 -41.27
C THR A 498 69.58 29.30 -40.97
N PRO A 499 70.83 29.39 -41.45
CA PRO A 499 71.65 30.58 -41.25
C PRO A 499 71.11 31.76 -42.07
N GLU A 500 71.27 32.98 -41.55
CA GLU A 500 71.20 34.19 -42.37
C GLU A 500 72.35 34.21 -43.40
N ALA A 501 72.19 34.99 -44.49
CA ALA A 501 73.13 35.00 -45.60
C ALA A 501 74.56 35.35 -45.15
N ASN A 502 75.53 34.52 -45.53
CA ASN A 502 76.89 34.53 -45.01
C ASN A 502 77.66 35.83 -45.36
N SER A 503 78.35 36.42 -44.38
CA SER A 503 79.09 37.68 -44.52
C SER A 503 80.49 37.54 -45.15
N GLY A 504 81.02 36.32 -45.29
CA GLY A 504 82.39 36.05 -45.78
C GLY A 504 83.51 36.32 -44.75
N ASP A 505 83.18 36.95 -43.64
CA ASP A 505 84.09 37.32 -42.55
C ASP A 505 83.76 36.53 -41.27
N CYS A 506 84.76 35.94 -40.62
CA CYS A 506 84.63 35.20 -39.36
C CYS A 506 84.48 36.08 -38.10
N THR A 507 84.69 37.39 -38.21
CA THR A 507 84.53 38.33 -37.10
C THR A 507 83.08 38.76 -36.85
N VAL A 508 82.15 38.38 -37.74
CA VAL A 508 80.72 38.69 -37.64
C VAL A 508 79.91 37.44 -37.26
N ALA A 509 79.02 37.62 -36.27
CA ALA A 509 78.10 36.58 -35.79
C ALA A 509 77.07 36.22 -36.87
N VAL A 510 76.84 34.93 -37.08
CA VAL A 510 75.77 34.46 -37.99
C VAL A 510 74.61 33.95 -37.16
N LYS A 511 73.46 34.61 -37.29
CA LYS A 511 72.22 34.24 -36.60
C LYS A 511 71.36 33.28 -37.42
N CYS A 512 70.47 32.59 -36.75
CA CYS A 512 69.45 31.77 -37.39
C CYS A 512 68.26 32.64 -37.80
N SER A 513 67.89 32.62 -39.08
CA SER A 513 66.77 33.39 -39.65
C SER A 513 65.38 32.92 -39.19
N VAL A 514 65.33 31.88 -38.35
CA VAL A 514 64.11 31.20 -37.88
C VAL A 514 63.89 31.42 -36.38
N CYS A 515 64.94 31.28 -35.56
CA CYS A 515 64.84 31.36 -34.09
C CYS A 515 65.79 32.39 -33.44
N GLY A 516 66.59 33.14 -34.20
CA GLY A 516 67.48 34.19 -33.69
C GLY A 516 68.75 33.72 -32.96
N GLU A 517 68.84 32.45 -32.57
CA GLU A 517 70.02 31.78 -32.00
C GLU A 517 71.29 32.02 -32.84
N THR A 518 72.44 32.12 -32.19
CA THR A 518 73.73 32.27 -32.86
C THR A 518 74.21 30.94 -33.42
N VAL A 519 74.13 30.76 -34.74
CA VAL A 519 74.61 29.55 -35.43
C VAL A 519 76.14 29.56 -35.56
N ARG A 520 76.77 30.74 -35.52
CA ARG A 520 78.23 30.92 -35.47
C ARG A 520 78.60 32.20 -34.71
N GLU A 521 79.24 32.05 -33.56
CA GLU A 521 79.74 33.17 -32.76
C GLU A 521 80.84 33.98 -33.49
N PRO A 522 80.94 35.31 -33.27
CA PRO A 522 81.97 36.15 -33.88
C PRO A 522 83.34 35.86 -33.25
N LYS A 523 84.39 35.79 -34.08
CA LYS A 523 85.78 35.72 -33.60
C LYS A 523 86.36 37.11 -33.40
N ALA A 524 87.19 37.28 -32.35
CA ALA A 524 87.79 38.57 -32.02
C ALA A 524 88.78 39.09 -33.08
N GLU A 525 89.40 38.18 -33.84
CA GLU A 525 90.41 38.48 -34.88
C GLU A 525 90.53 37.33 -35.90
N HIS A 526 91.17 37.59 -37.05
CA HIS A 526 91.55 36.54 -38.00
C HIS A 526 92.76 35.77 -37.49
N GLN A 527 92.62 34.44 -37.42
CA GLN A 527 93.71 33.53 -37.06
C GLN A 527 94.15 32.80 -38.33
N PHE A 528 95.37 33.05 -38.81
CA PHE A 528 95.93 32.33 -39.95
C PHE A 528 96.54 31.00 -39.50
N THR A 529 96.48 29.98 -40.36
CA THR A 529 96.91 28.62 -40.03
C THR A 529 98.40 28.59 -39.74
N SER A 530 98.81 28.03 -38.59
CA SER A 530 100.21 27.66 -38.35
C SER A 530 100.64 26.54 -39.30
N GLU A 531 99.71 25.63 -39.61
CA GLU A 531 99.83 24.63 -40.66
C GLU A 531 99.77 25.27 -42.05
N TYR A 532 100.68 24.88 -42.93
CA TYR A 532 100.57 25.20 -44.36
C TYR A 532 99.65 24.17 -45.02
N PHE A 533 98.69 24.61 -45.84
CA PHE A 533 97.96 23.81 -46.85
C PHE A 533 98.88 23.46 -48.00
N TYR A 534 98.60 22.37 -48.72
CA TYR A 534 99.47 21.96 -49.82
C TYR A 534 98.80 21.10 -50.88
N ASP A 535 99.47 21.07 -52.04
CA ASP A 535 99.30 20.09 -53.10
C ASP A 535 100.65 19.43 -53.41
N LYS A 536 100.72 18.60 -54.46
CA LYS A 536 101.95 17.89 -54.85
C LYS A 536 103.14 18.81 -55.20
N ASP A 537 102.89 20.10 -55.44
CA ASP A 537 103.88 21.07 -55.93
C ASP A 537 104.28 22.12 -54.87
N GLY A 538 103.62 22.19 -53.70
CA GLY A 538 104.02 23.13 -52.64
C GLY A 538 102.99 23.47 -51.56
N HIS A 539 103.36 24.32 -50.59
CA HIS A 539 102.61 24.60 -49.35
C HIS A 539 102.42 26.11 -48.97
N TRP A 540 101.24 26.54 -48.50
CA TRP A 540 100.84 27.94 -48.18
C TRP A 540 99.78 28.03 -47.05
N GLN A 541 99.61 29.14 -46.33
CA GLN A 541 98.63 29.20 -45.20
C GLN A 541 97.28 29.86 -45.61
N LYS A 542 96.21 29.58 -44.84
CA LYS A 542 94.88 30.22 -45.01
C LYS A 542 94.37 30.77 -43.68
N CYS A 543 93.24 31.49 -43.66
CA CYS A 543 92.55 31.74 -42.40
C CYS A 543 92.02 30.41 -41.84
N LEU A 544 92.38 30.05 -40.60
CA LEU A 544 91.98 28.82 -39.92
C LEU A 544 90.47 28.82 -39.60
N ASN A 545 89.84 29.99 -39.59
CA ASN A 545 88.43 30.15 -39.26
C ASN A 545 87.53 29.65 -40.41
N LYS A 546 86.86 28.53 -40.16
CA LYS A 546 85.93 27.84 -41.09
C LYS A 546 84.93 28.81 -41.73
N ASN A 547 84.80 28.75 -43.05
CA ASN A 547 83.98 29.61 -43.90
C ASN A 547 84.40 31.10 -43.93
N CYS A 548 85.70 31.39 -43.80
CA CYS A 548 86.32 32.67 -44.14
C CYS A 548 87.35 32.47 -45.27
N GLU A 549 87.38 33.36 -46.26
CA GLU A 549 88.02 33.09 -47.56
C GLU A 549 89.41 33.75 -47.76
N GLN A 550 90.07 34.21 -46.68
CA GLN A 550 91.35 34.94 -46.73
C GLN A 550 92.59 34.01 -46.65
N THR A 551 93.69 34.33 -47.37
CA THR A 551 94.87 33.43 -47.52
C THR A 551 96.25 34.13 -47.59
N SER A 552 97.36 33.36 -47.45
CA SER A 552 98.77 33.82 -47.57
C SER A 552 99.56 33.10 -48.70
N THR A 553 100.88 33.31 -48.78
CA THR A 553 101.81 32.97 -49.90
C THR A 553 102.42 31.54 -49.83
N LYS A 554 103.02 30.98 -50.92
CA LYS A 554 103.30 29.53 -51.15
C LYS A 554 104.79 29.12 -51.39
N GLU A 555 105.24 27.97 -50.83
CA GLU A 555 106.62 27.36 -50.77
C GLU A 555 106.63 25.80 -51.06
N GLU A 556 107.63 24.97 -50.70
CA GLU A 556 107.88 23.56 -51.24
C GLU A 556 108.14 22.38 -50.22
N HIS A 557 108.03 21.09 -50.63
CA HIS A 557 107.96 19.87 -49.75
C HIS A 557 109.25 19.06 -49.45
N GLN A 558 109.31 18.35 -48.29
CA GLN A 558 110.45 17.53 -47.81
C GLN A 558 110.04 16.30 -46.93
N SER A 559 110.56 15.07 -47.17
CA SER A 559 110.12 13.79 -46.54
C SER A 559 110.70 13.44 -45.14
N SER A 560 110.02 12.58 -44.36
CA SER A 560 110.38 12.10 -43.01
C SER A 560 110.72 10.59 -42.84
N GLY A 561 110.50 9.73 -43.85
CA GLY A 561 110.88 8.30 -43.84
C GLY A 561 109.78 7.26 -43.51
N ALA A 562 109.92 6.05 -44.06
CA ALA A 562 108.89 5.02 -44.25
C ALA A 562 108.12 4.53 -42.98
N ALA A 563 106.89 4.07 -43.20
CA ALA A 563 105.83 3.88 -42.20
C ALA A 563 105.74 2.46 -41.56
N THR A 564 105.27 2.37 -40.31
CA THR A 564 105.19 1.12 -39.49
C THR A 564 103.78 0.81 -38.90
N GLU A 565 103.67 0.12 -37.76
CA GLU A 565 102.39 -0.04 -37.04
C GLU A 565 102.04 1.19 -36.17
N GLU A 566 102.96 2.14 -35.98
CA GLU A 566 102.80 3.26 -35.02
C GLU A 566 103.15 4.67 -35.54
N LYS A 567 103.83 4.83 -36.70
CA LYS A 567 104.25 6.17 -37.23
C LYS A 567 104.32 6.31 -38.76
N ALA A 568 103.61 7.29 -39.32
CA ALA A 568 103.49 7.57 -40.75
C ALA A 568 104.68 8.34 -41.36
N GLU A 569 105.03 7.97 -42.60
CA GLU A 569 105.91 8.74 -43.48
C GLU A 569 105.19 9.99 -43.99
N THR A 570 105.80 11.15 -43.76
CA THR A 570 105.14 12.45 -43.82
C THR A 570 106.12 13.53 -44.31
N CYS A 571 105.61 14.66 -44.80
CA CYS A 571 106.44 15.83 -45.06
C CYS A 571 106.78 16.53 -43.73
N THR A 572 108.06 16.82 -43.46
CA THR A 572 108.53 17.34 -42.16
C THR A 572 108.11 18.78 -41.87
N VAL A 573 107.72 19.56 -42.89
CA VAL A 573 107.33 20.97 -42.73
C VAL A 573 105.82 21.15 -42.62
N CYS A 574 105.04 20.36 -43.37
CA CYS A 574 103.60 20.56 -43.51
C CYS A 574 102.74 19.30 -43.20
N GLY A 575 103.36 18.13 -43.02
CA GLY A 575 102.67 16.88 -42.68
C GLY A 575 102.08 16.08 -43.83
N TYR A 576 102.27 16.48 -45.10
CA TYR A 576 101.80 15.73 -46.28
C TYR A 576 102.20 14.26 -46.19
N THR A 577 101.23 13.36 -45.99
CA THR A 577 101.51 11.93 -45.76
C THR A 577 101.90 11.26 -47.07
N ILE A 578 103.11 10.72 -47.09
CA ILE A 578 103.66 9.95 -48.20
C ILE A 578 103.21 8.48 -48.03
N THR A 579 103.21 7.94 -46.80
CA THR A 579 102.76 6.57 -46.45
C THR A 579 102.27 6.44 -44.98
N PRO A 580 101.08 5.89 -44.63
CA PRO A 580 100.54 5.82 -43.23
C PRO A 580 100.63 4.45 -42.49
N THR A 581 100.07 4.34 -41.25
CA THR A 581 100.34 3.26 -40.24
C THR A 581 99.16 2.59 -39.51
N LEU A 582 99.42 1.51 -38.73
CA LEU A 582 98.45 0.43 -38.41
C LEU A 582 98.46 -0.19 -36.98
N ASN A 583 97.42 0.04 -36.13
CA ASN A 583 96.88 -0.99 -35.19
C ASN A 583 95.46 -0.63 -34.67
N HIS A 584 94.73 -1.58 -34.04
CA HIS A 584 93.24 -1.59 -34.06
C HIS A 584 92.45 -0.90 -32.92
N GLU A 585 91.25 -0.39 -33.25
CA GLU A 585 90.34 0.35 -32.36
C GLU A 585 89.03 -0.41 -32.02
N HIS A 586 88.35 -0.02 -30.93
CA HIS A 586 86.96 -0.45 -30.62
C HIS A 586 85.93 0.09 -31.62
N THR A 587 86.21 1.26 -32.20
CA THR A 587 85.45 1.93 -33.29
C THR A 587 85.65 1.28 -34.66
N ARG A 588 86.55 0.28 -34.78
CA ARG A 588 86.80 -0.42 -36.04
C ARG A 588 85.50 -1.07 -36.55
N GLU A 589 85.23 -0.87 -37.84
CA GLU A 589 84.04 -1.38 -38.51
C GLU A 589 83.82 -2.88 -38.24
N GLY A 590 82.65 -3.23 -37.70
CA GLY A 590 82.30 -4.58 -37.26
C GLY A 590 82.51 -4.91 -35.78
N ASN A 591 83.24 -4.09 -35.00
CA ASN A 591 83.47 -4.35 -33.56
C ASN A 591 82.35 -3.87 -32.63
N LEU A 592 81.45 -2.99 -33.06
CA LEU A 592 80.30 -2.50 -32.28
C LEU A 592 79.00 -2.81 -33.03
N THR A 593 78.11 -3.58 -32.41
CA THR A 593 76.76 -3.85 -32.91
C THR A 593 75.77 -2.92 -32.22
N LYS A 594 75.14 -2.03 -32.97
CA LYS A 594 74.08 -1.15 -32.46
C LYS A 594 72.80 -1.94 -32.20
N VAL A 595 72.23 -1.78 -31.01
CA VAL A 595 70.88 -2.21 -30.64
C VAL A 595 70.02 -0.96 -30.57
N ASN A 596 69.08 -0.85 -31.50
CA ASN A 596 68.17 0.30 -31.58
C ASN A 596 67.29 0.38 -30.33
N ALA A 597 66.85 1.59 -29.98
CA ALA A 597 65.81 1.76 -28.97
C ALA A 597 64.52 1.07 -29.39
N VAL A 598 63.87 0.40 -28.44
CA VAL A 598 62.52 -0.16 -28.56
C VAL A 598 61.69 0.50 -27.47
N ALA A 599 60.60 1.15 -27.83
CA ALA A 599 59.71 1.75 -26.83
C ALA A 599 59.10 0.66 -25.95
N ALA A 600 59.02 0.90 -24.64
CA ALA A 600 58.21 0.07 -23.76
C ALA A 600 56.73 0.21 -24.14
N THR A 601 55.96 -0.86 -23.98
CA THR A 601 54.50 -0.84 -24.11
C THR A 601 53.88 -1.04 -22.74
N CYS A 602 52.56 -0.97 -22.63
CA CYS A 602 51.82 -1.32 -21.43
C CYS A 602 52.05 -2.76 -20.92
N THR A 603 52.53 -3.69 -21.76
CA THR A 603 52.74 -5.12 -21.41
C THR A 603 54.16 -5.64 -21.63
N THR A 604 55.00 -4.97 -22.42
CA THR A 604 56.37 -5.40 -22.73
C THR A 604 57.40 -4.34 -22.38
N ASP A 605 58.43 -4.72 -21.61
CA ASP A 605 59.62 -3.91 -21.40
C ASP A 605 60.26 -3.53 -22.75
N GLY A 606 60.68 -2.27 -22.86
CA GLY A 606 61.47 -1.75 -23.97
C GLY A 606 62.95 -1.56 -23.58
N ASN A 607 63.71 -0.92 -24.46
CA ASN A 607 65.08 -0.53 -24.19
C ASN A 607 65.45 0.82 -24.82
N LYS A 608 66.33 1.57 -24.15
CA LYS A 608 67.09 2.67 -24.73
C LYS A 608 68.05 2.14 -25.80
N GLU A 609 68.53 3.01 -26.68
CA GLU A 609 69.57 2.65 -27.65
C GLU A 609 70.89 2.33 -26.93
N TYR A 610 71.59 1.27 -27.34
CA TYR A 610 72.91 0.91 -26.82
C TYR A 610 73.75 0.15 -27.87
N TYR A 611 75.03 -0.01 -27.59
CA TYR A 611 76.05 -0.56 -28.49
C TYR A 611 76.75 -1.73 -27.80
N LYS A 612 76.71 -2.91 -28.42
CA LYS A 612 77.36 -4.13 -27.90
C LYS A 612 78.68 -4.37 -28.64
N CYS A 613 79.79 -4.33 -27.92
CA CYS A 613 81.09 -4.62 -28.51
C CYS A 613 81.32 -6.13 -28.66
N SER A 614 82.14 -6.52 -29.64
CA SER A 614 82.58 -7.91 -29.88
C SER A 614 83.36 -8.50 -28.69
N CYS A 615 83.94 -7.67 -27.82
CA CYS A 615 84.53 -8.08 -26.54
C CYS A 615 83.51 -8.39 -25.42
N GLY A 616 82.22 -8.11 -25.64
CA GLY A 616 81.13 -8.36 -24.69
C GLY A 616 80.66 -7.15 -23.88
N GLN A 617 81.43 -6.06 -23.84
CA GLN A 617 81.05 -4.83 -23.13
C GLN A 617 79.90 -4.09 -23.84
N LEU A 618 79.04 -3.42 -23.06
CA LEU A 618 77.91 -2.63 -23.55
C LEU A 618 78.18 -1.14 -23.32
N PHE A 619 77.86 -0.29 -24.29
CA PHE A 619 78.07 1.14 -24.23
C PHE A 619 76.78 1.89 -24.61
N SER A 620 76.53 3.02 -23.96
CA SER A 620 75.40 3.91 -24.28
C SER A 620 75.67 4.81 -25.50
N ASP A 621 76.91 4.81 -26.01
CA ASP A 621 77.34 5.68 -27.11
C ASP A 621 78.12 4.91 -28.20
N ALA A 622 78.06 5.44 -29.43
CA ALA A 622 78.71 4.84 -30.60
C ALA A 622 80.25 4.93 -30.61
N SER A 623 80.86 5.71 -29.70
CA SER A 623 82.32 5.83 -29.57
C SER A 623 82.92 4.94 -28.47
N ALA A 624 82.09 4.10 -27.83
CA ALA A 624 82.47 3.16 -26.76
C ALA A 624 83.22 3.82 -25.59
N LYS A 625 82.68 4.94 -25.07
CA LYS A 625 83.26 5.70 -23.95
C LYS A 625 82.42 5.67 -22.68
N ALA A 626 81.12 5.43 -22.79
CA ALA A 626 80.17 5.39 -21.69
C ALA A 626 79.60 3.97 -21.56
N GLU A 627 80.35 3.09 -20.88
CA GLU A 627 79.93 1.72 -20.55
C GLU A 627 78.62 1.72 -19.73
N THR A 628 77.75 0.72 -19.94
CA THR A 628 76.42 0.63 -19.32
C THR A 628 76.00 -0.84 -19.13
N SER A 629 74.86 -1.07 -18.47
CA SER A 629 74.32 -2.38 -18.15
C SER A 629 72.94 -2.64 -18.76
N LEU A 630 72.53 -3.92 -18.81
CA LEU A 630 71.22 -4.32 -19.32
C LEU A 630 70.06 -3.73 -18.48
N GLU A 631 70.19 -3.62 -17.16
CA GLU A 631 69.18 -2.94 -16.33
C GLU A 631 69.05 -1.44 -16.62
N GLU A 632 70.15 -0.70 -16.82
CA GLU A 632 70.14 0.76 -17.08
C GLU A 632 69.51 1.14 -18.43
N VAL A 633 69.67 0.26 -19.43
CA VAL A 633 69.09 0.44 -20.76
C VAL A 633 67.67 -0.11 -20.85
N THR A 634 67.21 -0.96 -19.93
CA THR A 634 65.83 -1.47 -19.92
C THR A 634 64.85 -0.39 -19.49
N VAL A 635 63.73 -0.26 -20.22
CA VAL A 635 62.60 0.60 -19.87
C VAL A 635 61.44 -0.31 -19.49
N LYS A 636 60.96 -0.25 -18.25
CA LYS A 636 59.88 -1.12 -17.80
C LYS A 636 58.54 -0.78 -18.46
N ALA A 637 57.72 -1.81 -18.68
CA ALA A 637 56.36 -1.67 -19.20
C ALA A 637 55.55 -0.64 -18.39
N SER A 638 54.77 0.21 -19.07
CA SER A 638 54.04 1.34 -18.47
C SER A 638 52.84 0.92 -17.62
N GLY A 639 52.32 -0.30 -17.81
CA GLY A 639 51.03 -0.74 -17.28
C GLY A 639 49.85 -0.15 -18.06
N HIS A 640 48.65 -0.64 -17.79
CA HIS A 640 47.44 -0.19 -18.51
C HIS A 640 46.95 1.17 -18.02
N LYS A 641 46.79 2.10 -18.95
CA LYS A 641 46.10 3.38 -18.75
C LYS A 641 44.69 3.27 -19.32
N TYR A 642 43.69 3.15 -18.45
CA TYR A 642 42.28 2.98 -18.85
C TYR A 642 41.53 4.32 -18.91
N GLY A 643 40.75 4.51 -19.97
CA GLY A 643 39.85 5.64 -20.14
C GLY A 643 38.60 5.59 -19.24
N THR A 644 37.69 6.54 -19.44
CA THR A 644 36.44 6.67 -18.67
C THR A 644 35.51 5.45 -18.87
N PRO A 645 34.91 4.90 -17.80
CA PRO A 645 33.95 3.80 -17.92
C PRO A 645 32.62 4.18 -18.56
N ILE A 646 32.13 3.31 -19.43
CA ILE A 646 30.79 3.33 -20.05
C ILE A 646 29.89 2.31 -19.35
N TYR A 647 28.62 2.64 -19.12
CA TYR A 647 27.65 1.79 -18.43
C TYR A 647 26.47 1.43 -19.33
N THR A 648 26.32 0.14 -19.65
CA THR A 648 25.20 -0.37 -20.45
C THR A 648 24.27 -1.21 -19.59
N TRP A 649 22.97 -0.93 -19.64
CA TRP A 649 21.94 -1.73 -18.98
C TRP A 649 21.27 -2.66 -19.99
N ASN A 650 20.91 -3.87 -19.58
CA ASN A 650 20.03 -4.74 -20.37
C ASN A 650 18.56 -4.25 -20.35
N ASP A 651 17.75 -4.77 -21.27
CA ASP A 651 16.37 -4.31 -21.53
C ASP A 651 15.44 -4.35 -20.31
N ASP A 652 15.63 -5.33 -19.41
CA ASP A 652 14.83 -5.48 -18.18
C ASP A 652 15.41 -4.77 -16.95
N VAL A 653 16.55 -4.08 -17.13
CA VAL A 653 17.25 -3.30 -16.11
C VAL A 653 17.66 -4.16 -14.89
N THR A 654 18.02 -5.42 -15.12
CA THR A 654 18.49 -6.36 -14.08
C THR A 654 20.01 -6.50 -14.02
N VAL A 655 20.73 -6.15 -15.08
CA VAL A 655 22.20 -6.22 -15.17
C VAL A 655 22.74 -4.92 -15.76
N CYS A 656 23.78 -4.39 -15.15
CA CYS A 656 24.59 -3.29 -15.69
C CYS A 656 26.00 -3.78 -16.00
N THR A 657 26.42 -3.61 -17.24
CA THR A 657 27.80 -3.83 -17.69
C THR A 657 28.55 -2.50 -17.62
N ALA A 658 29.57 -2.44 -16.77
CA ALA A 658 30.58 -1.39 -16.83
C ALA A 658 31.73 -1.86 -17.73
N SER A 659 32.20 -0.98 -18.61
CA SER A 659 33.29 -1.26 -19.54
C SER A 659 34.25 -0.08 -19.61
N ARG A 660 35.57 -0.35 -19.56
CA ARG A 660 36.61 0.64 -19.87
C ARG A 660 37.70 -0.01 -20.72
N LYS A 661 38.29 0.74 -21.64
CA LYS A 661 39.38 0.28 -22.51
C LYS A 661 40.70 0.97 -22.20
N CYS A 662 41.81 0.28 -22.44
CA CYS A 662 43.16 0.82 -22.32
C CYS A 662 43.47 1.67 -23.55
N ASP A 663 43.87 2.92 -23.34
CA ASP A 663 44.06 3.90 -24.42
C ASP A 663 45.24 3.55 -25.35
N GLU A 664 46.21 2.76 -24.86
CA GLU A 664 47.43 2.39 -25.59
C GLU A 664 47.36 1.05 -26.37
N CYS A 665 46.46 0.13 -26.02
CA CYS A 665 46.45 -1.24 -26.57
C CYS A 665 45.07 -1.86 -26.80
N ASP A 666 43.99 -1.10 -26.59
CA ASP A 666 42.60 -1.54 -26.71
C ASP A 666 42.18 -2.72 -25.82
N GLU A 667 43.02 -3.21 -24.89
CA GLU A 667 42.62 -4.17 -23.86
C GLU A 667 41.46 -3.63 -23.02
N THR A 668 40.48 -4.49 -22.69
CA THR A 668 39.23 -4.06 -22.05
C THR A 668 39.03 -4.69 -20.67
N GLU A 669 38.74 -3.84 -19.68
CA GLU A 669 38.15 -4.28 -18.42
C GLU A 669 36.64 -4.15 -18.49
N ASN A 670 35.94 -5.26 -18.25
CA ASN A 670 34.49 -5.32 -18.22
C ASN A 670 34.04 -5.98 -16.91
N GLU A 671 33.04 -5.39 -16.25
CA GLU A 671 32.38 -6.01 -15.10
C GLU A 671 30.86 -5.97 -15.28
N ASN A 672 30.21 -7.11 -15.07
CA ASN A 672 28.75 -7.21 -15.03
C ASN A 672 28.29 -7.23 -13.58
N ALA A 673 27.57 -6.19 -13.17
CA ALA A 673 26.92 -6.14 -11.87
C ALA A 673 25.42 -6.46 -12.01
N ASN A 674 24.96 -7.47 -11.27
CA ASN A 674 23.53 -7.72 -11.09
C ASN A 674 22.94 -6.62 -10.21
N ALA A 675 21.79 -6.08 -10.58
CA ALA A 675 21.17 -4.99 -9.86
C ALA A 675 20.35 -5.47 -8.66
N GLU A 676 20.75 -5.02 -7.47
CA GLU A 676 19.91 -5.10 -6.28
C GLU A 676 18.61 -4.31 -6.49
N SER A 677 17.52 -4.77 -5.88
CA SER A 677 16.18 -4.30 -6.18
C SER A 677 15.47 -3.85 -4.91
N LYS A 678 15.06 -2.58 -4.87
CA LYS A 678 14.38 -1.98 -3.72
C LYS A 678 13.09 -1.30 -4.17
N VAL A 679 11.95 -1.77 -3.68
CA VAL A 679 10.67 -1.06 -3.88
C VAL A 679 10.77 0.27 -3.13
N ILE A 680 10.64 1.37 -3.87
CA ILE A 680 10.69 2.75 -3.34
C ILE A 680 9.31 3.43 -3.36
N GLN A 681 8.39 2.92 -4.18
CA GLN A 681 6.96 3.23 -4.11
C GLN A 681 6.19 1.92 -4.19
N ALA A 682 5.45 1.56 -3.14
CA ALA A 682 4.65 0.34 -3.13
C ALA A 682 3.39 0.49 -4.00
N GLN A 683 2.93 -0.62 -4.58
CA GLN A 683 1.65 -0.66 -5.30
C GLN A 683 0.49 -0.29 -4.36
N THR A 684 -0.42 0.59 -4.80
CA THR A 684 -1.71 0.82 -4.15
C THR A 684 -2.85 0.66 -5.16
N CYS A 685 -4.09 0.92 -4.73
CA CYS A 685 -5.24 0.95 -5.65
C CYS A 685 -5.12 2.05 -6.72
N THR A 686 -4.37 3.13 -6.43
CA THR A 686 -4.26 4.33 -7.28
C THR A 686 -2.84 4.65 -7.73
N ASN A 687 -1.82 4.03 -7.14
CA ASN A 687 -0.41 4.28 -7.42
C ASN A 687 0.29 3.01 -7.94
N PRO A 688 1.13 3.12 -8.97
CA PRO A 688 1.93 2.00 -9.46
C PRO A 688 3.07 1.65 -8.48
N GLU A 689 3.62 0.45 -8.65
CA GLU A 689 4.83 0.02 -7.95
C GLU A 689 6.07 0.52 -8.69
N ILE A 690 6.95 1.26 -8.00
CA ILE A 690 8.23 1.72 -8.53
C ILE A 690 9.37 1.05 -7.74
N THR A 691 10.27 0.41 -8.47
CA THR A 691 11.45 -0.28 -7.93
C THR A 691 12.72 0.42 -8.41
N ALA A 692 13.60 0.77 -7.48
CA ALA A 692 14.97 1.15 -7.78
C ALA A 692 15.80 -0.11 -8.07
N ARG A 693 16.52 -0.10 -9.18
CA ARG A 693 17.52 -1.11 -9.57
C ARG A 693 18.90 -0.48 -9.41
N THR A 694 19.70 -0.99 -8.47
CA THR A 694 21.03 -0.46 -8.16
C THR A 694 22.09 -1.51 -8.44
N ALA A 695 22.98 -1.22 -9.38
CA ALA A 695 24.13 -2.06 -9.71
C ALA A 695 25.39 -1.52 -9.03
N THR A 696 26.02 -2.34 -8.20
CA THR A 696 27.27 -2.06 -7.50
C THR A 696 28.39 -2.96 -8.03
N PHE A 697 29.56 -2.38 -8.25
CA PHE A 697 30.72 -3.05 -8.85
C PHE A 697 31.78 -3.35 -7.78
N VAL A 698 32.48 -4.47 -7.94
CA VAL A 698 33.61 -4.89 -7.09
C VAL A 698 34.88 -4.15 -7.50
N ASN A 699 35.07 -3.88 -8.80
CA ASN A 699 36.16 -3.02 -9.28
C ASN A 699 35.86 -1.57 -8.88
N SER A 700 36.71 -1.00 -8.01
CA SER A 700 36.58 0.38 -7.52
C SER A 700 36.76 1.46 -8.60
N ALA A 701 37.15 1.08 -9.82
CA ALA A 701 37.11 1.97 -10.98
C ALA A 701 35.68 2.26 -11.49
N PHE A 702 34.68 1.47 -11.09
CA PHE A 702 33.31 1.59 -11.56
C PHE A 702 32.38 2.12 -10.47
N ALA A 703 31.67 3.21 -10.76
CA ALA A 703 30.73 3.85 -9.84
C ALA A 703 29.37 3.15 -9.91
N ALA A 704 28.72 3.01 -8.74
CA ALA A 704 27.39 2.40 -8.65
C ALA A 704 26.35 3.14 -9.51
N GLN A 705 25.51 2.40 -10.23
CA GLN A 705 24.49 2.93 -11.12
C GLN A 705 23.09 2.63 -10.55
N THR A 706 22.14 3.56 -10.65
CA THR A 706 20.75 3.35 -10.23
C THR A 706 19.75 3.80 -11.28
N LYS A 707 18.70 3.00 -11.50
CA LYS A 707 17.54 3.34 -12.35
C LYS A 707 16.22 3.03 -11.62
N ASN A 708 15.26 3.95 -11.71
CA ASN A 708 13.91 3.74 -11.20
C ASN A 708 13.02 3.20 -12.32
N VAL A 709 12.33 2.09 -12.08
CA VAL A 709 11.46 1.42 -13.06
C VAL A 709 10.09 1.11 -12.46
N GLN A 710 9.02 1.34 -13.24
CA GLN A 710 7.68 0.90 -12.90
C GLN A 710 7.58 -0.62 -13.06
N THR A 711 7.41 -1.35 -11.95
CA THR A 711 7.32 -2.83 -11.96
C THR A 711 5.88 -3.34 -12.00
N LYS A 712 4.90 -2.54 -11.57
CA LYS A 712 3.46 -2.85 -11.67
C LYS A 712 2.65 -1.58 -11.87
N GLU A 713 1.57 -1.68 -12.66
CA GLU A 713 0.52 -0.66 -12.68
C GLU A 713 -0.17 -0.52 -11.31
N ALA A 714 -0.95 0.54 -11.11
CA ALA A 714 -1.85 0.64 -9.97
C ALA A 714 -2.82 -0.56 -9.95
N ALA A 715 -3.12 -1.10 -8.76
CA ALA A 715 -3.95 -2.30 -8.62
C ALA A 715 -5.44 -2.07 -8.99
N GLY A 716 -5.86 -0.81 -9.09
CA GLY A 716 -7.27 -0.44 -9.27
C GLY A 716 -8.10 -0.69 -8.02
N HIS A 717 -9.41 -0.53 -8.16
CA HIS A 717 -10.37 -0.83 -7.10
C HIS A 717 -11.14 -2.11 -7.42
N THR A 718 -11.21 -3.04 -6.46
CA THR A 718 -12.03 -4.26 -6.55
C THR A 718 -13.18 -4.15 -5.57
N ALA A 719 -14.41 -4.09 -6.06
CA ALA A 719 -15.59 -4.00 -5.19
C ALA A 719 -15.80 -5.28 -4.39
N GLY A 720 -16.02 -5.15 -3.08
CA GLY A 720 -16.48 -6.22 -2.22
C GLY A 720 -18.00 -6.42 -2.26
N ASP A 721 -18.51 -7.21 -1.33
CA ASP A 721 -19.94 -7.42 -1.15
C ASP A 721 -20.67 -6.16 -0.65
N TRP A 722 -22.00 -6.18 -0.73
CA TRP A 722 -22.84 -5.11 -0.21
C TRP A 722 -22.83 -5.06 1.32
N ILE A 723 -22.45 -3.92 1.87
CA ILE A 723 -22.53 -3.59 3.29
C ILE A 723 -23.81 -2.79 3.51
N VAL A 724 -24.70 -3.25 4.39
CA VAL A 724 -25.92 -2.51 4.77
C VAL A 724 -25.55 -1.46 5.82
N ASP A 725 -25.66 -0.19 5.44
CA ASP A 725 -25.46 0.96 6.31
C ASP A 725 -26.66 1.18 7.24
N LYS A 726 -27.86 0.89 6.72
CA LYS A 726 -29.12 1.14 7.38
C LYS A 726 -30.19 0.19 6.87
N GLU A 727 -30.84 -0.52 7.78
CA GLU A 727 -31.98 -1.38 7.46
C GLU A 727 -33.20 -0.53 7.01
N PRO A 728 -33.93 -0.97 5.98
CA PRO A 728 -35.17 -0.31 5.57
C PRO A 728 -36.29 -0.54 6.60
N THR A 729 -37.20 0.43 6.70
CA THR A 729 -38.44 0.29 7.48
C THR A 729 -39.65 0.47 6.56
N VAL A 730 -40.86 0.30 7.09
CA VAL A 730 -42.11 0.57 6.34
C VAL A 730 -42.33 2.05 6.02
N THR A 731 -41.53 2.97 6.58
CA THR A 731 -41.66 4.42 6.37
C THR A 731 -40.39 5.07 5.81
N ILE A 732 -39.21 4.50 6.07
CA ILE A 732 -37.90 5.07 5.73
C ILE A 732 -37.11 4.07 4.89
N GLU A 733 -36.46 4.54 3.84
CA GLU A 733 -35.53 3.72 3.04
C GLU A 733 -34.30 3.33 3.86
N GLY A 734 -33.79 2.14 3.59
CA GLY A 734 -32.48 1.72 4.04
C GLY A 734 -31.40 2.20 3.08
N SER A 735 -30.15 1.89 3.36
CA SER A 735 -29.02 2.19 2.48
C SER A 735 -27.94 1.12 2.59
N ARG A 736 -27.23 0.91 1.49
CA ARG A 736 -26.08 0.03 1.39
C ARG A 736 -25.01 0.61 0.48
N HIS A 737 -23.78 0.17 0.67
CA HIS A 737 -22.66 0.49 -0.22
C HIS A 737 -21.81 -0.74 -0.53
N LYS A 738 -21.00 -0.66 -1.59
CA LYS A 738 -19.83 -1.52 -1.77
C LYS A 738 -18.59 -0.68 -1.61
N GLU A 739 -17.57 -1.26 -1.00
CA GLU A 739 -16.26 -0.64 -0.86
C GLU A 739 -15.16 -1.49 -1.52
N CYS A 740 -14.00 -0.88 -1.75
CA CYS A 740 -12.84 -1.60 -2.25
C CYS A 740 -12.33 -2.61 -1.20
N THR A 741 -12.15 -3.87 -1.58
CA THR A 741 -11.67 -4.94 -0.67
C THR A 741 -10.28 -4.65 -0.09
N VAL A 742 -9.45 -3.89 -0.80
CA VAL A 742 -8.09 -3.52 -0.39
C VAL A 742 -8.09 -2.25 0.48
N CYS A 743 -8.77 -1.19 0.04
CA CYS A 743 -8.59 0.17 0.60
C CYS A 743 -9.86 0.81 1.17
N ARG A 744 -11.00 0.10 1.21
CA ARG A 744 -12.25 0.50 1.88
C ARG A 744 -12.92 1.80 1.38
N THR A 745 -12.42 2.39 0.31
CA THR A 745 -13.11 3.46 -0.44
C THR A 745 -14.45 2.96 -0.95
N VAL A 746 -15.52 3.70 -0.69
CA VAL A 746 -16.84 3.44 -1.26
C VAL A 746 -16.80 3.58 -2.78
N LEU A 747 -17.22 2.54 -3.49
CA LEU A 747 -17.23 2.48 -4.96
C LEU A 747 -18.65 2.59 -5.52
N GLU A 748 -19.64 2.05 -4.80
CA GLU A 748 -21.06 2.05 -5.17
C GLU A 748 -21.90 2.34 -3.92
N THR A 749 -23.01 3.07 -4.06
CA THR A 749 -23.99 3.30 -2.99
C THR A 749 -25.40 3.19 -3.55
N GLU A 750 -26.31 2.56 -2.82
CA GLU A 750 -27.69 2.31 -3.23
C GLU A 750 -28.65 2.43 -2.05
N ALA A 751 -29.85 2.96 -2.29
CA ALA A 751 -30.93 2.95 -1.31
C ALA A 751 -31.63 1.58 -1.30
N ILE A 752 -31.85 1.00 -0.12
CA ILE A 752 -32.66 -0.21 0.03
C ILE A 752 -34.13 0.24 0.13
N ALA A 753 -34.96 -0.28 -0.77
CA ALA A 753 -36.38 0.04 -0.82
C ALA A 753 -37.08 -0.23 0.53
N LYS A 754 -38.07 0.61 0.86
CA LYS A 754 -38.89 0.48 2.07
C LYS A 754 -39.53 -0.90 2.14
N LEU A 755 -39.65 -1.43 3.36
CA LEU A 755 -40.43 -2.64 3.59
C LEU A 755 -41.90 -2.41 3.19
N PRO A 756 -42.59 -3.40 2.61
CA PRO A 756 -43.98 -3.23 2.20
C PRO A 756 -44.86 -2.96 3.42
N THR A 757 -45.67 -1.90 3.35
CA THR A 757 -46.63 -1.54 4.41
C THR A 757 -47.65 -2.68 4.60
N PRO A 758 -47.82 -3.22 5.83
CA PRO A 758 -48.84 -4.23 6.10
C PRO A 758 -50.23 -3.75 5.68
N VAL A 759 -50.94 -4.55 4.89
CA VAL A 759 -52.26 -4.16 4.37
C VAL A 759 -53.31 -4.40 5.45
N ALA A 760 -53.94 -3.32 5.91
CA ALA A 760 -55.01 -3.39 6.90
C ALA A 760 -56.31 -3.91 6.26
N TYR A 761 -56.54 -5.22 6.37
CA TYR A 761 -57.76 -5.87 5.94
C TYR A 761 -58.88 -5.72 6.99
N LYS A 762 -60.14 -5.80 6.55
CA LYS A 762 -61.34 -5.69 7.38
C LYS A 762 -62.31 -6.81 7.05
N ILE A 763 -62.99 -7.32 8.07
CA ILE A 763 -64.21 -8.10 7.86
C ILE A 763 -65.33 -7.13 7.48
N ILE A 764 -65.91 -7.32 6.31
CA ILE A 764 -66.92 -6.45 5.69
C ILE A 764 -68.32 -7.06 5.67
N GLU A 765 -68.46 -8.36 5.91
CA GLU A 765 -69.73 -9.04 6.22
C GLU A 765 -69.47 -10.14 7.26
N GLY A 766 -70.47 -10.40 8.12
CA GLY A 766 -70.33 -11.36 9.23
C GLY A 766 -69.40 -10.86 10.35
N ALA A 767 -69.10 -9.57 10.41
CA ALA A 767 -68.39 -8.97 11.54
C ALA A 767 -69.31 -8.88 12.77
N ASP A 768 -68.76 -9.20 13.95
CA ASP A 768 -69.40 -9.07 15.28
C ASP A 768 -70.79 -9.74 15.38
N GLY A 769 -71.05 -10.74 14.55
CA GLY A 769 -72.35 -11.40 14.45
C GLY A 769 -72.59 -12.43 15.55
N THR A 770 -73.84 -12.88 15.64
CA THR A 770 -74.27 -13.93 16.58
C THR A 770 -74.60 -15.22 15.83
N TYR A 771 -74.18 -16.37 16.36
CA TYR A 771 -74.52 -17.71 15.91
C TYR A 771 -75.26 -18.47 17.02
N THR A 772 -76.46 -18.96 16.73
CA THR A 772 -77.30 -19.71 17.66
C THR A 772 -77.14 -21.20 17.41
N ALA A 773 -76.38 -21.87 18.30
CA ALA A 773 -76.12 -23.30 18.21
C ALA A 773 -77.41 -24.12 18.12
N ASN A 774 -77.39 -25.15 17.27
CA ASN A 774 -78.53 -26.02 16.94
C ASN A 774 -79.71 -25.36 16.21
N THR A 775 -79.71 -24.04 15.99
CA THR A 775 -80.72 -23.33 15.19
C THR A 775 -80.14 -22.92 13.84
N ASP A 776 -78.95 -22.31 13.86
CA ASP A 776 -78.27 -21.82 12.68
C ASP A 776 -77.46 -22.94 11.98
N GLY A 777 -77.32 -22.82 10.66
CA GLY A 777 -76.60 -23.77 9.82
C GLY A 777 -75.09 -23.52 9.85
N THR A 778 -74.57 -22.99 8.74
CA THR A 778 -73.20 -22.51 8.61
C THR A 778 -73.10 -21.04 9.03
N TYR A 779 -71.90 -20.60 9.41
CA TYR A 779 -71.60 -19.18 9.64
C TYR A 779 -70.65 -18.65 8.57
N THR A 780 -70.90 -17.47 8.04
CA THR A 780 -70.10 -16.90 6.94
C THR A 780 -69.61 -15.50 7.28
N ILE A 781 -68.31 -15.28 7.07
CA ILE A 781 -67.68 -13.96 7.10
C ILE A 781 -67.08 -13.64 5.73
N ARG A 782 -66.96 -12.35 5.41
CA ARG A 782 -66.21 -11.89 4.23
C ARG A 782 -65.17 -10.87 4.66
N ALA A 783 -63.90 -11.18 4.44
CA ALA A 783 -62.81 -10.22 4.51
C ALA A 783 -62.65 -9.49 3.16
N ASN A 784 -62.30 -8.21 3.18
CA ASN A 784 -62.05 -7.43 1.95
C ASN A 784 -60.74 -7.79 1.22
N GLY A 785 -59.91 -8.67 1.78
CA GLY A 785 -58.69 -9.16 1.15
C GLY A 785 -58.96 -10.12 -0.01
N GLU A 786 -58.05 -10.12 -0.98
CA GLU A 786 -58.14 -10.93 -2.19
C GLU A 786 -57.88 -12.42 -1.88
N PHE A 787 -58.69 -13.31 -2.47
CA PHE A 787 -58.62 -14.74 -2.16
C PHE A 787 -57.30 -15.40 -2.60
N SER A 788 -56.61 -14.85 -3.61
CA SER A 788 -55.26 -15.27 -4.02
C SER A 788 -54.21 -15.09 -2.92
N LYS A 789 -54.47 -14.23 -1.94
CA LYS A 789 -53.60 -13.95 -0.79
C LYS A 789 -54.04 -14.66 0.49
N PHE A 790 -55.17 -15.37 0.50
CA PHE A 790 -55.69 -16.03 1.70
C PHE A 790 -54.77 -17.20 2.11
N VAL A 791 -54.37 -17.21 3.38
CA VAL A 791 -53.47 -18.24 3.94
C VAL A 791 -54.24 -19.18 4.86
N SER A 792 -54.96 -18.63 5.85
CA SER A 792 -55.68 -19.41 6.86
C SER A 792 -56.74 -18.58 7.56
N VAL A 793 -57.64 -19.26 8.28
CA VAL A 793 -58.51 -18.63 9.27
C VAL A 793 -58.26 -19.25 10.64
N GLU A 794 -58.30 -18.43 11.68
CA GLU A 794 -58.18 -18.83 13.08
C GLU A 794 -59.46 -18.53 13.85
N MET A 795 -59.72 -19.35 14.87
CA MET A 795 -60.72 -19.14 15.91
C MET A 795 -59.98 -19.13 17.25
N ASP A 796 -60.13 -18.06 18.03
CA ASP A 796 -59.47 -17.85 19.32
C ASP A 796 -57.94 -18.06 19.29
N GLY A 797 -57.29 -17.59 18.23
CA GLY A 797 -55.84 -17.72 18.03
C GLY A 797 -55.37 -19.13 17.65
N LYS A 798 -56.29 -20.03 17.26
CA LYS A 798 -55.97 -21.37 16.76
C LYS A 798 -56.39 -21.51 15.31
N VAL A 799 -55.47 -21.94 14.44
CA VAL A 799 -55.77 -22.21 13.02
C VAL A 799 -56.86 -23.26 12.91
N VAL A 800 -57.91 -22.94 12.15
CA VAL A 800 -59.02 -23.85 11.87
C VAL A 800 -58.60 -24.81 10.77
N ASP A 801 -58.85 -26.10 10.98
CA ASP A 801 -58.63 -27.15 9.98
C ASP A 801 -59.47 -26.87 8.71
N SER A 802 -58.88 -27.03 7.52
CA SER A 802 -59.55 -26.74 6.24
C SER A 802 -60.76 -27.64 5.94
N LYS A 803 -60.94 -28.77 6.64
CA LYS A 803 -62.18 -29.55 6.56
C LYS A 803 -63.38 -28.86 7.25
N ASN A 804 -63.11 -27.93 8.16
CA ASN A 804 -64.12 -27.27 9.00
C ASN A 804 -64.66 -25.96 8.40
N TYR A 805 -64.10 -25.47 7.30
CA TYR A 805 -64.60 -24.29 6.58
C TYR A 805 -64.40 -24.43 5.07
N THR A 806 -65.12 -23.63 4.29
CA THR A 806 -64.84 -23.42 2.87
C THR A 806 -64.43 -21.98 2.64
N ALA A 807 -63.45 -21.75 1.77
CA ALA A 807 -62.99 -20.41 1.39
C ALA A 807 -63.09 -20.22 -0.13
N LYS A 808 -63.54 -19.05 -0.58
CA LYS A 808 -63.78 -18.76 -2.00
C LYS A 808 -63.57 -17.29 -2.35
N SER A 809 -63.39 -17.04 -3.64
CA SER A 809 -63.26 -15.70 -4.24
C SER A 809 -64.58 -14.92 -4.29
N GLY A 810 -64.45 -13.59 -4.46
CA GLY A 810 -65.52 -12.59 -4.29
C GLY A 810 -65.22 -11.62 -3.14
N SER A 811 -63.97 -11.15 -3.04
CA SER A 811 -63.26 -10.98 -1.74
C SER A 811 -63.16 -12.32 -0.99
N THR A 812 -62.43 -12.39 0.11
CA THR A 812 -62.21 -13.68 0.81
C THR A 812 -63.40 -14.02 1.69
N ILE A 813 -64.27 -14.89 1.17
CA ILE A 813 -65.46 -15.38 1.87
C ILE A 813 -65.09 -16.70 2.57
N ILE A 814 -65.21 -16.72 3.90
CA ILE A 814 -65.00 -17.90 4.74
C ILE A 814 -66.35 -18.36 5.28
N THR A 815 -66.75 -19.58 4.96
CA THR A 815 -67.97 -20.22 5.47
C THR A 815 -67.61 -21.42 6.35
N PHE A 816 -67.80 -21.30 7.65
CA PHE A 816 -67.58 -22.36 8.63
C PHE A 816 -68.71 -23.41 8.58
N SER A 817 -68.32 -24.68 8.66
CA SER A 817 -69.23 -25.84 8.76
C SER A 817 -70.10 -25.77 10.02
N LYS A 818 -71.29 -26.36 9.95
CA LYS A 818 -72.24 -26.39 11.08
C LYS A 818 -71.66 -27.17 12.26
N GLU A 819 -70.97 -28.26 11.95
CA GLU A 819 -70.35 -29.19 12.88
C GLU A 819 -69.26 -28.48 13.69
N TYR A 820 -68.42 -27.68 13.03
CA TYR A 820 -67.41 -26.86 13.70
C TYR A 820 -68.05 -25.77 14.56
N MET A 821 -69.01 -25.02 14.02
CA MET A 821 -69.69 -23.94 14.76
C MET A 821 -70.47 -24.45 15.98
N SER A 822 -71.02 -25.66 15.91
CA SER A 822 -71.71 -26.32 17.03
C SER A 822 -70.76 -26.92 18.08
N SER A 823 -69.46 -27.02 17.79
CA SER A 823 -68.43 -27.49 18.73
C SER A 823 -67.86 -26.38 19.63
N LEU A 824 -68.12 -25.10 19.29
CA LEU A 824 -67.69 -23.95 20.06
C LEU A 824 -68.52 -23.80 21.35
N SER A 825 -67.87 -23.35 22.42
CA SER A 825 -68.52 -23.01 23.69
C SER A 825 -69.52 -21.85 23.52
N ALA A 826 -70.49 -21.71 24.42
CA ALA A 826 -71.25 -20.46 24.50
C ALA A 826 -70.34 -19.32 24.96
N GLY A 827 -70.36 -18.17 24.28
CA GLY A 827 -69.51 -17.04 24.61
C GLY A 827 -69.09 -16.20 23.41
N LYS A 828 -68.11 -15.32 23.64
CA LYS A 828 -67.53 -14.46 22.61
C LYS A 828 -66.20 -15.06 22.13
N HIS A 829 -66.10 -15.29 20.83
CA HIS A 829 -64.97 -15.84 20.11
C HIS A 829 -64.33 -14.78 19.21
N THR A 830 -63.04 -14.93 18.92
CA THR A 830 -62.31 -14.06 17.98
C THR A 830 -62.01 -14.81 16.69
N VAL A 831 -62.38 -14.24 15.55
CA VAL A 831 -62.11 -14.82 14.22
C VAL A 831 -61.08 -13.97 13.50
N LYS A 832 -59.98 -14.59 13.07
CA LYS A 832 -58.89 -13.93 12.34
C LYS A 832 -58.70 -14.56 10.97
N VAL A 833 -58.77 -13.77 9.91
CA VAL A 833 -58.47 -14.17 8.53
C VAL A 833 -57.07 -13.69 8.18
N ASN A 834 -56.15 -14.61 7.93
CA ASN A 834 -54.76 -14.31 7.60
C ASN A 834 -54.54 -14.27 6.09
N PHE A 835 -53.77 -13.28 5.66
CA PHE A 835 -53.31 -13.07 4.29
C PHE A 835 -51.79 -13.08 4.22
N THR A 836 -51.22 -13.24 3.02
CA THR A 836 -49.76 -13.20 2.80
C THR A 836 -49.10 -11.87 3.20
N ASP A 837 -49.86 -10.78 3.29
CA ASP A 837 -49.40 -9.40 3.52
C ASP A 837 -50.23 -8.63 4.58
N GLY A 838 -51.04 -9.33 5.38
CA GLY A 838 -51.86 -8.72 6.42
C GLY A 838 -52.84 -9.69 7.09
N SER A 839 -53.75 -9.17 7.93
CA SER A 839 -54.86 -9.95 8.49
C SER A 839 -56.08 -9.08 8.74
N ALA A 840 -57.26 -9.71 8.85
CA ALA A 840 -58.50 -9.08 9.28
C ALA A 840 -59.06 -9.83 10.49
N GLU A 841 -59.43 -9.10 11.54
CA GLU A 841 -60.01 -9.67 12.76
C GLU A 841 -61.44 -9.16 12.99
N THR A 842 -62.28 -10.01 13.58
CA THR A 842 -63.61 -9.65 14.09
C THR A 842 -63.97 -10.57 15.26
N THR A 843 -65.11 -10.34 15.88
CA THR A 843 -65.63 -11.20 16.93
C THR A 843 -66.91 -11.92 16.51
N LEU A 844 -67.23 -13.00 17.22
CA LEU A 844 -68.37 -13.88 16.96
C LEU A 844 -68.99 -14.24 18.31
N THR A 845 -70.30 -14.08 18.47
CA THR A 845 -71.01 -14.48 19.69
C THR A 845 -71.74 -15.80 19.47
N VAL A 846 -71.34 -16.86 20.16
CA VAL A 846 -72.03 -18.16 20.12
C VAL A 846 -73.03 -18.23 21.27
N ALA A 847 -74.32 -18.35 20.94
CA ALA A 847 -75.42 -18.49 21.87
C ALA A 847 -75.98 -19.93 21.85
N GLN A 848 -76.34 -20.45 23.02
CA GLN A 848 -77.05 -21.74 23.15
C GLN A 848 -78.53 -21.50 23.50
N LYS A 849 -79.40 -22.44 23.11
CA LYS A 849 -80.83 -22.39 23.40
C LYS A 849 -81.15 -23.24 24.64
N ASP A 850 -81.85 -22.65 25.59
CA ASP A 850 -82.29 -23.32 26.83
C ASP A 850 -83.08 -24.60 26.55
N THR A 851 -82.85 -25.63 27.38
CA THR A 851 -83.59 -26.89 27.31
C THR A 851 -84.40 -27.18 28.57
N LYS A 852 -85.72 -27.31 28.37
CA LYS A 852 -86.77 -27.84 29.26
C LYS A 852 -87.21 -26.97 30.45
N ASP A 853 -88.53 -26.80 30.57
CA ASP A 853 -89.28 -27.59 31.56
C ASP A 853 -90.74 -27.82 31.10
N THR A 854 -91.54 -28.44 31.98
CA THR A 854 -92.74 -29.23 31.71
C THR A 854 -93.90 -28.82 32.62
N GLY A 855 -95.14 -29.02 32.15
CA GLY A 855 -96.28 -29.31 33.04
C GLY A 855 -97.24 -28.18 33.45
N LYS A 856 -98.52 -28.42 33.10
CA LYS A 856 -99.79 -27.96 33.74
C LYS A 856 -100.29 -26.51 33.61
N THR A 857 -101.25 -26.38 32.68
CA THR A 857 -102.66 -25.98 32.91
C THR A 857 -103.01 -24.91 33.96
N ASP A 858 -103.67 -23.83 33.52
CA ASP A 858 -105.11 -23.70 33.78
C ASP A 858 -105.84 -22.86 32.71
N ALA A 859 -107.18 -22.89 32.67
CA ALA A 859 -107.96 -22.38 31.53
C ALA A 859 -108.97 -21.24 31.87
N GLY A 860 -108.99 -20.22 31.00
CA GLY A 860 -110.25 -19.57 30.59
C GLY A 860 -110.52 -18.11 31.01
N LYS A 861 -110.26 -17.16 30.11
CA LYS A 861 -111.31 -16.28 29.49
C LYS A 861 -110.77 -15.43 28.34
N LYS A 862 -111.68 -14.97 27.48
CA LYS A 862 -111.53 -14.26 26.18
C LYS A 862 -112.48 -13.04 26.21
N PRO A 863 -112.53 -12.11 25.22
CA PRO A 863 -111.53 -11.46 24.35
C PRO A 863 -111.43 -9.93 24.57
N ALA A 864 -110.41 -9.26 23.98
CA ALA A 864 -110.57 -7.94 23.35
C ALA A 864 -109.46 -7.68 22.31
N SER A 865 -109.77 -6.92 21.26
CA SER A 865 -108.87 -6.60 20.14
C SER A 865 -108.20 -5.23 20.28
N LYS A 866 -106.96 -5.08 19.75
CA LYS A 866 -106.57 -3.91 18.92
C LYS A 866 -105.20 -4.07 18.25
N SER A 867 -104.97 -3.22 17.25
CA SER A 867 -103.86 -3.21 16.30
C SER A 867 -102.60 -2.49 16.82
N ALA A 868 -101.52 -2.60 16.05
CA ALA A 868 -100.17 -2.12 16.32
C ALA A 868 -100.02 -0.61 16.60
N LYS A 869 -99.09 -0.29 17.50
CA LYS A 869 -98.01 0.69 17.26
C LYS A 869 -96.88 0.52 18.27
N THR A 870 -95.65 0.68 17.80
CA THR A 870 -94.43 0.81 18.62
C THR A 870 -94.37 2.20 19.26
N GLY A 871 -93.85 2.30 20.49
CA GLY A 871 -93.67 3.57 21.19
C GLY A 871 -92.66 3.45 22.34
N ASP A 872 -91.43 3.89 22.05
CA ASP A 872 -90.45 4.60 22.88
C ASP A 872 -90.20 4.23 24.35
N ASN A 873 -88.92 4.03 24.66
CA ASN A 873 -88.20 4.84 25.67
C ASN A 873 -86.68 4.55 25.63
N SER A 874 -86.02 4.92 24.54
CA SER A 874 -84.55 4.99 24.47
C SER A 874 -84.04 6.32 25.03
N ASN A 875 -83.20 6.26 26.07
CA ASN A 875 -82.81 7.43 26.85
C ASN A 875 -81.78 8.31 26.09
N LEU A 876 -82.29 9.30 25.36
CA LEU A 876 -81.60 10.10 24.33
C LEU A 876 -80.61 11.16 24.86
N ILE A 877 -80.20 11.09 26.13
CA ILE A 877 -79.38 12.11 26.81
C ILE A 877 -77.94 11.65 27.11
N ALA A 878 -77.67 10.33 27.12
CA ALA A 878 -76.34 9.81 27.48
C ALA A 878 -75.27 9.94 26.37
N TRP A 879 -75.65 10.11 25.10
CA TRP A 879 -74.71 10.08 23.97
C TRP A 879 -74.30 11.46 23.42
N PHE A 880 -75.00 12.53 23.79
CA PHE A 880 -74.65 13.90 23.34
C PHE A 880 -73.56 14.59 24.19
N ILE A 881 -73.23 14.06 25.37
CA ILE A 881 -72.20 14.63 26.25
C ILE A 881 -70.77 14.20 25.85
N LEU A 882 -70.61 13.06 25.18
CA LEU A 882 -69.31 12.51 24.80
C LEU A 882 -68.73 13.05 23.46
N LEU A 883 -69.53 13.78 22.68
CA LEU A 883 -69.14 14.27 21.34
C LEU A 883 -68.62 15.73 21.35
N VAL A 884 -68.63 16.41 22.49
CA VAL A 884 -68.17 17.82 22.62
C VAL A 884 -66.75 17.91 23.20
N ALA A 885 -66.17 16.82 23.71
CA ALA A 885 -64.88 16.82 24.40
C ALA A 885 -63.63 16.74 23.48
N SER A 886 -63.78 16.52 22.17
CA SER A 886 -62.65 16.19 21.26
C SER A 886 -62.28 17.26 20.23
N VAL A 887 -62.88 18.46 20.27
CA VAL A 887 -62.67 19.52 19.24
C VAL A 887 -61.78 20.69 19.73
N CYS A 888 -61.07 20.53 20.86
CA CYS A 888 -60.29 21.63 21.48
C CYS A 888 -58.75 21.53 21.41
N ILE A 889 -58.13 20.54 20.74
CA ILE A 889 -56.65 20.39 20.73
C ILE A 889 -56.07 20.18 19.30
N LEU A 890 -56.54 20.94 18.30
CA LEU A 890 -55.84 21.07 16.99
C LEU A 890 -55.83 22.50 16.41
N GLY A 891 -56.20 23.52 17.19
CA GLY A 891 -56.32 24.92 16.72
C GLY A 891 -55.11 25.84 16.96
N SER A 892 -54.13 25.44 17.78
CA SER A 892 -53.21 26.38 18.46
C SER A 892 -51.72 26.29 18.08
N LEU A 893 -51.34 25.53 17.04
CA LEU A 893 -49.93 25.37 16.62
C LEU A 893 -49.54 25.97 15.24
N ARG A 894 -50.45 26.72 14.58
CA ARG A 894 -50.14 27.44 13.32
C ARG A 894 -49.93 28.96 13.44
N ALA A 895 -49.95 29.51 14.67
CA ALA A 895 -49.92 30.97 14.90
C ALA A 895 -48.67 31.52 15.62
N ILE A 896 -47.66 30.70 15.94
CA ILE A 896 -46.41 31.16 16.61
C ILE A 896 -45.17 30.79 15.79
N ARG A 897 -45.06 31.34 14.57
CA ARG A 897 -43.78 31.40 13.83
C ARG A 897 -43.65 32.62 12.90
N ARG A 898 -44.43 33.68 13.17
CA ARG A 898 -44.43 34.90 12.34
C ARG A 898 -44.49 36.22 13.12
N GLN A 899 -43.88 36.29 14.31
CA GLN A 899 -43.48 37.55 14.94
C GLN A 899 -42.48 37.38 16.09
N ARG A 900 -41.19 37.28 15.77
CA ARG A 900 -40.13 38.07 16.43
C ARG A 900 -39.07 38.36 15.36
N ARG A 901 -38.77 39.65 15.20
CA ARG A 901 -37.89 40.23 14.17
C ARG A 901 -36.54 40.55 14.82
N ARG A 902 -35.55 40.79 13.94
CA ARG A 902 -34.23 41.38 14.20
C ARG A 902 -33.23 40.44 14.86
#